data_AF-A0A9D6W3T3-F1
#
_entry.id   AF-A0A9D6W3T3-F1
#
_cell.length_a   1.000
_cell.length_b   1.000
_cell.length_c   1.000
_cell.angle_alpha   90.00
_cell.angle_beta   90.00
_cell.angle_gamma   90.00
#
_symmetry.space_group_name_H-M   'P 1'
#
loop_
_entity.id
_entity.type
_entity.pdbx_description
1 polymer ?
#
loop_
_entity_poly.entity_id
_entity_poly.type
_entity_poly.pdbx_seq_one_letter_code
_entity_poly.pdbx_strand_id
1 'polypeptide(L)'
;MNTRYSGFAGRLLDVDLSARSQRDFPLTDRLLELYLGGKALGARILWDELQPGIDPLSPQNILVFTVGPLTGSGAPASSRFNLSTKNVLTGGILSSNCGGQFGVFLKRAGYDGLVVRGRADAPVWLAIDERGARFLDARHLWGLDTEVVQHSLSPKLGRLVIGPAGENLVRYAAIVSGERVLGRGGTGAVMGSKNLKLVTASGARSYASADEPAFRSTVKKWVSTLRGHSITGRQLPRYGTAALVSGTSATNTLPTRNFRFGTWDKAEEVSGLTMAERHLARNDGCLSCPIRCGRVVRWQGRERKGPEFETIGMLGPNIVNPDLEKIIEWNLLADALGLDTITLGSTLATAMELKERGLLPELPVSFEDSASMTQLIEDIAYRRGIGDELAEGSLRMARRRGAPELSMSSKGMEFAAYEPRGAVGHGLGYAVSNRGGCHINGGYLVFFEALGPLNIDPLTPLAKPALTVFQQNTMEAVAAAGGCIFTTYAVIPDVPSWAVNPHGLAARLTGQALKLTRFLLGSQGKMKPDGMPFHLPLLPHSKALATWTGMKMNLGLFSAVGERGYTLERLFNLREGILADEDALPPRMTDEPQRPRVPESRVPLAEMLPVYYQVRDWDARGVPTLDLLRKLDLDDAAPVVADLGRAPETFRDRRRRLLDGERDVLRGVLADSRRWADEAGRRRDELRSSFERSQARDWAVRVRRSWFDIDFERCKRCGLCAKACPVDAIEWRRGGKARLVQEKCIRCGLCHQACPPHFDAVVLRDVPADKDRSTVRYLVVEPKCEKCGLCWKKCPVPGAISWRKGELAFIHDDVCVACGRCVEACPEKFGAVVLVDDRRVDDDRR
;
A
#
# COMPACT_ATOMS: atom_id res chain seq x y z
N MET A 1 -25.63 5.50 -21.48
CA MET A 1 -26.75 4.57 -21.23
C MET A 1 -27.23 4.78 -19.80
N ASN A 2 -28.54 4.79 -19.55
CA ASN A 2 -29.09 4.79 -18.20
C ASN A 2 -29.40 3.34 -17.82
N THR A 3 -28.69 2.81 -16.83
CA THR A 3 -29.01 1.52 -16.21
C THR A 3 -30.36 1.58 -15.51
N ARG A 4 -31.07 0.45 -15.42
CA ARG A 4 -32.34 0.36 -14.65
C ARG A 4 -32.14 0.35 -13.13
N TYR A 5 -30.89 0.22 -12.66
CA TYR A 5 -30.57 0.08 -11.24
C TYR A 5 -30.16 1.40 -10.59
N SER A 6 -30.64 1.63 -9.38
CA SER A 6 -30.24 2.77 -8.56
C SER A 6 -28.80 2.65 -8.09
N GLY A 7 -28.19 3.76 -7.70
CA GLY A 7 -26.86 3.77 -7.08
C GLY A 7 -25.68 3.58 -8.04
N PHE A 8 -25.92 3.32 -9.34
CA PHE A 8 -24.90 3.22 -10.38
C PHE A 8 -24.84 4.50 -11.23
N ALA A 9 -23.66 4.78 -11.76
CA ALA A 9 -23.51 5.77 -12.82
C ALA A 9 -23.97 5.23 -14.19
N GLY A 10 -23.88 3.91 -14.39
CA GLY A 10 -24.28 3.22 -15.62
C GLY A 10 -23.32 3.45 -16.80
N ARG A 11 -22.13 4.00 -16.54
CA ARG A 11 -21.12 4.33 -17.55
C ARG A 11 -19.73 3.96 -17.07
N LEU A 12 -18.89 3.51 -17.98
CA LEU A 12 -17.47 3.27 -17.73
C LEU A 12 -16.68 3.98 -18.83
N LEU A 13 -15.64 4.73 -18.45
CA LEU A 13 -14.84 5.48 -19.40
C LEU A 13 -13.72 4.61 -19.97
N ASP A 14 -13.58 4.52 -21.30
CA ASP A 14 -12.50 3.81 -21.97
C ASP A 14 -11.58 4.81 -22.68
N VAL A 15 -10.34 4.90 -22.23
CA VAL A 15 -9.35 5.89 -22.65
C VAL A 15 -8.19 5.20 -23.37
N ASP A 16 -7.86 5.69 -24.56
CA ASP A 16 -6.66 5.31 -25.29
C ASP A 16 -5.61 6.43 -25.20
N LEU A 17 -4.49 6.13 -24.55
CA LEU A 17 -3.40 7.09 -24.35
C LEU A 17 -2.59 7.33 -25.63
N SER A 18 -2.51 6.35 -26.53
CA SER A 18 -1.78 6.46 -27.80
C SER A 18 -2.56 7.32 -28.79
N ALA A 19 -3.86 7.06 -28.92
CA ALA A 19 -4.75 7.86 -29.77
C ALA A 19 -5.22 9.17 -29.11
N ARG A 20 -4.96 9.37 -27.81
CA ARG A 20 -5.49 10.47 -26.99
C ARG A 20 -7.00 10.64 -27.15
N SER A 21 -7.71 9.53 -27.12
CA SER A 21 -9.15 9.47 -27.34
C SER A 21 -9.87 8.81 -26.18
N GLN A 22 -11.18 9.03 -26.10
CA GLN A 22 -12.05 8.41 -25.11
C GLN A 22 -13.36 7.94 -25.75
N ARG A 23 -13.95 6.91 -25.17
CA ARG A 23 -15.30 6.42 -25.51
C ARG A 23 -15.99 5.87 -24.27
N ASP A 24 -17.29 5.62 -24.38
CA ASP A 24 -18.01 4.85 -23.38
C ASP A 24 -17.74 3.35 -23.62
N PHE A 25 -17.33 2.64 -22.57
CA PHE A 25 -17.26 1.18 -22.59
C PHE A 25 -18.70 0.60 -22.59
N PRO A 26 -18.97 -0.48 -23.34
CA PRO A 26 -20.32 -1.07 -23.47
C PRO A 26 -20.75 -1.82 -22.21
N LEU A 27 -21.05 -1.07 -21.15
CA LEU A 27 -21.54 -1.60 -19.88
C LEU A 27 -23.04 -1.90 -19.97
N THR A 28 -23.42 -3.15 -19.70
CA THR A 28 -24.82 -3.62 -19.74
C THR A 28 -25.36 -3.90 -18.34
N ASP A 29 -26.68 -3.86 -18.17
CA ASP A 29 -27.33 -4.25 -16.91
C ASP A 29 -27.00 -5.70 -16.54
N ARG A 30 -26.82 -6.60 -17.52
CA ARG A 30 -26.42 -7.99 -17.27
C ARG A 30 -25.03 -8.08 -16.62
N LEU A 31 -24.07 -7.26 -17.07
CA LEU A 31 -22.75 -7.20 -16.42
C LEU A 31 -22.86 -6.69 -14.99
N LEU A 32 -23.70 -5.69 -14.74
CA LEU A 32 -23.94 -5.17 -13.38
C LEU A 32 -24.60 -6.22 -12.47
N GLU A 33 -25.55 -6.99 -12.96
CA GLU A 33 -26.20 -8.07 -12.20
C GLU A 33 -25.23 -9.19 -11.83
N LEU A 34 -24.37 -9.60 -12.76
CA LEU A 34 -23.45 -10.73 -12.58
C LEU A 34 -22.22 -10.39 -11.77
N TYR A 35 -21.69 -9.18 -11.92
CA TYR A 35 -20.39 -8.80 -11.38
C TYR A 35 -20.45 -7.65 -10.38
N LEU A 36 -21.59 -6.95 -10.26
CA LEU A 36 -21.79 -5.72 -9.49
C LEU A 36 -20.89 -4.56 -9.93
N GLY A 37 -19.59 -4.69 -9.76
CA GLY A 37 -18.59 -3.66 -9.95
C GLY A 37 -17.27 -4.14 -9.37
N GLY A 38 -16.42 -3.19 -9.01
CA GLY A 38 -15.17 -3.44 -8.30
C GLY A 38 -14.36 -4.60 -8.89
N LYS A 39 -13.87 -5.47 -8.01
CA LYS A 39 -12.95 -6.53 -8.40
C LYS A 39 -13.50 -7.49 -9.46
N ALA A 40 -14.73 -7.99 -9.28
CA ALA A 40 -15.33 -8.98 -10.18
C ALA A 40 -15.56 -8.42 -11.60
N LEU A 41 -16.06 -7.17 -11.71
CA LEU A 41 -16.24 -6.52 -13.01
C LEU A 41 -14.89 -6.25 -13.68
N GLY A 42 -13.88 -5.84 -12.91
CA GLY A 42 -12.52 -5.67 -13.41
C GLY A 42 -11.95 -6.95 -14.02
N ALA A 43 -12.14 -8.10 -13.37
CA ALA A 43 -11.71 -9.40 -13.90
C ALA A 43 -12.43 -9.76 -15.21
N ARG A 44 -13.74 -9.46 -15.31
CA ARG A 44 -14.50 -9.69 -16.56
C ARG A 44 -14.00 -8.83 -17.71
N ILE A 45 -13.76 -7.54 -17.48
CA ILE A 45 -13.22 -6.65 -18.51
C ILE A 45 -11.84 -7.14 -18.98
N LEU A 46 -10.96 -7.58 -18.08
CA LEU A 46 -9.67 -8.14 -18.47
C LEU A 46 -9.82 -9.41 -19.32
N TRP A 47 -10.74 -10.29 -18.96
CA TRP A 47 -11.01 -11.51 -19.73
C TRP A 47 -11.42 -11.19 -21.17
N ASP A 48 -12.33 -10.24 -21.35
CA ASP A 48 -12.89 -9.85 -22.65
C ASP A 48 -11.89 -9.10 -23.53
N GLU A 49 -11.10 -8.21 -22.92
CA GLU A 49 -10.33 -7.22 -23.66
C GLU A 49 -8.87 -7.60 -23.87
N LEU A 50 -8.30 -8.47 -23.02
CA LEU A 50 -6.90 -8.88 -23.13
C LEU A 50 -6.75 -10.24 -23.80
N GLN A 51 -5.97 -10.24 -24.88
CA GLN A 51 -5.49 -11.45 -25.51
C GLN A 51 -4.50 -12.19 -24.59
N PRO A 52 -4.42 -13.54 -24.68
CA PRO A 52 -3.45 -14.31 -23.93
C PRO A 52 -2.00 -14.00 -24.30
N GLY A 53 -1.08 -14.05 -23.34
CA GLY A 53 0.36 -13.95 -23.60
C GLY A 53 0.88 -12.53 -23.82
N ILE A 54 0.07 -11.50 -23.57
CA ILE A 54 0.49 -10.09 -23.63
C ILE A 54 1.48 -9.77 -22.50
N ASP A 55 2.58 -9.08 -22.78
CA ASP A 55 3.52 -8.64 -21.73
C ASP A 55 2.87 -7.61 -20.78
N PRO A 56 3.00 -7.74 -19.43
CA PRO A 56 2.38 -6.82 -18.47
C PRO A 56 2.81 -5.36 -18.60
N LEU A 57 4.00 -5.08 -19.13
CA LEU A 57 4.55 -3.73 -19.31
C LEU A 57 4.41 -3.23 -20.76
N SER A 58 3.76 -4.00 -21.63
CA SER A 58 3.47 -3.59 -23.01
C SER A 58 2.30 -2.60 -23.10
N PRO A 59 2.24 -1.78 -24.17
CA PRO A 59 1.09 -0.90 -24.43
C PRO A 59 -0.25 -1.64 -24.53
N GLN A 60 -0.25 -2.93 -24.90
CA GLN A 60 -1.43 -3.78 -25.07
C GLN A 60 -2.06 -4.19 -23.74
N ASN A 61 -1.30 -4.25 -22.65
CA ASN A 61 -1.89 -4.47 -21.32
C ASN A 61 -2.82 -3.28 -20.98
N ILE A 62 -3.86 -3.49 -20.18
CA ILE A 62 -4.81 -2.44 -19.79
C ILE A 62 -4.85 -2.27 -18.27
N LEU A 63 -5.13 -1.05 -17.82
CA LEU A 63 -5.45 -0.76 -16.42
C LEU A 63 -6.96 -0.55 -16.31
N VAL A 64 -7.61 -1.33 -15.45
CA VAL A 64 -9.07 -1.28 -15.25
C VAL A 64 -9.39 -0.84 -13.82
N PHE A 65 -9.74 0.41 -13.64
CA PHE A 65 -10.23 0.96 -12.37
C PHE A 65 -11.75 0.83 -12.31
N THR A 66 -12.27 0.32 -11.20
CA THR A 66 -13.70 0.05 -11.02
C THR A 66 -14.12 0.39 -9.61
N VAL A 67 -15.34 0.89 -9.46
CA VAL A 67 -15.98 1.09 -8.16
C VAL A 67 -17.12 0.10 -7.98
N GLY A 68 -17.58 -0.06 -6.74
CA GLY A 68 -18.77 -0.86 -6.47
C GLY A 68 -20.03 0.00 -6.38
N PRO A 69 -21.22 -0.63 -6.44
CA PRO A 69 -22.50 0.06 -6.21
C PRO A 69 -22.56 0.79 -4.88
N LEU A 70 -21.98 0.25 -3.80
CA LEU A 70 -22.00 0.91 -2.50
C LEU A 70 -21.00 2.06 -2.40
N THR A 71 -20.07 2.20 -3.35
CA THR A 71 -19.06 3.26 -3.31
C THR A 71 -19.75 4.63 -3.28
N GLY A 72 -19.53 5.41 -2.21
CA GLY A 72 -20.15 6.72 -2.04
C GLY A 72 -21.62 6.74 -1.58
N SER A 73 -22.21 5.58 -1.25
CA SER A 73 -23.61 5.45 -0.79
C SER A 73 -23.86 5.90 0.66
N GLY A 74 -22.79 6.03 1.45
CA GLY A 74 -22.89 6.22 2.91
C GLY A 74 -22.92 4.91 3.70
N ALA A 75 -22.94 3.74 3.04
CA ALA A 75 -22.71 2.47 3.72
C ALA A 75 -21.34 2.46 4.44
N PRO A 76 -21.19 1.73 5.55
CA PRO A 76 -19.94 1.70 6.32
C PRO A 76 -18.74 1.25 5.48
N ALA A 77 -17.67 2.05 5.51
CA ALA A 77 -16.39 1.73 4.86
C ALA A 77 -16.52 1.38 3.36
N SER A 78 -17.44 2.05 2.66
CA SER A 78 -17.75 1.88 1.23
C SER A 78 -17.11 2.98 0.38
N SER A 79 -15.82 3.23 0.57
CA SER A 79 -15.05 4.15 -0.29
C SER A 79 -13.99 3.42 -1.11
N ARG A 80 -14.11 2.09 -1.22
CA ARG A 80 -13.15 1.26 -1.94
C ARG A 80 -13.37 1.34 -3.44
N PHE A 81 -12.27 1.19 -4.16
CA PHE A 81 -12.20 0.94 -5.59
C PHE A 81 -11.12 -0.10 -5.87
N ASN A 82 -11.19 -0.72 -7.03
CA ASN A 82 -10.28 -1.78 -7.43
C ASN A 82 -9.58 -1.42 -8.74
N LEU A 83 -8.28 -1.68 -8.81
CA LEU A 83 -7.51 -1.74 -10.04
C LEU A 83 -7.31 -3.21 -10.42
N SER A 84 -7.62 -3.56 -11.66
CA SER A 84 -7.27 -4.85 -12.25
C SER A 84 -6.37 -4.65 -13.47
N THR A 85 -5.36 -5.49 -13.62
CA THR A 85 -4.44 -5.50 -14.77
C THR A 85 -3.71 -6.85 -14.85
N LYS A 86 -2.80 -7.04 -15.81
CA LYS A 86 -1.87 -8.18 -15.80
C LYS A 86 -0.78 -7.98 -14.73
N ASN A 87 -0.51 -9.03 -13.96
CA ASN A 87 0.42 -9.04 -12.84
C ASN A 87 1.88 -9.05 -13.33
N VAL A 88 2.68 -8.05 -12.94
CA VAL A 88 4.09 -7.92 -13.36
C VAL A 88 5.00 -8.96 -12.70
N LEU A 89 4.59 -9.47 -11.53
CA LEU A 89 5.36 -10.47 -10.79
C LEU A 89 5.04 -11.90 -11.24
N THR A 90 3.78 -12.20 -11.56
CA THR A 90 3.35 -13.58 -11.82
C THR A 90 3.05 -13.87 -13.30
N GLY A 91 2.82 -12.83 -14.11
CA GLY A 91 2.32 -12.94 -15.47
C GLY A 91 0.82 -13.29 -15.57
N GLY A 92 0.13 -13.47 -14.44
CA GLY A 92 -1.30 -13.79 -14.38
C GLY A 92 -2.19 -12.57 -14.20
N ILE A 93 -3.37 -12.77 -13.62
CA ILE A 93 -4.28 -11.68 -13.25
C ILE A 93 -3.80 -10.97 -11.97
N LEU A 94 -4.00 -9.66 -11.93
CA LEU A 94 -3.82 -8.85 -10.74
C LEU A 94 -5.10 -8.07 -10.45
N SER A 95 -5.45 -8.06 -9.17
CA SER A 95 -6.39 -7.13 -8.57
C SER A 95 -5.71 -6.45 -7.38
N SER A 96 -5.94 -5.15 -7.22
CA SER A 96 -5.43 -4.34 -6.12
C SER A 96 -6.53 -3.42 -5.62
N ASN A 97 -6.82 -3.45 -4.32
CA ASN A 97 -7.93 -2.72 -3.73
C ASN A 97 -7.41 -1.54 -2.90
N CYS A 98 -8.01 -0.37 -3.09
CA CYS A 98 -7.61 0.84 -2.40
C CYS A 98 -8.82 1.59 -1.85
N GLY A 99 -8.62 2.28 -0.73
CA GLY A 99 -9.63 3.17 -0.14
C GLY A 99 -9.36 4.63 -0.49
N GLY A 100 -9.92 5.54 0.32
CA GLY A 100 -9.72 6.97 0.13
C GLY A 100 -10.75 7.58 -0.81
N GLN A 101 -10.32 8.61 -1.53
CA GLN A 101 -11.21 9.56 -2.21
C GLN A 101 -11.42 9.24 -3.70
N PHE A 102 -10.43 8.68 -4.40
CA PHE A 102 -10.45 8.53 -5.85
C PHE A 102 -11.71 7.84 -6.38
N GLY A 103 -12.04 6.64 -5.88
CA GLY A 103 -13.23 5.91 -6.31
C GLY A 103 -14.53 6.70 -6.12
N VAL A 104 -14.67 7.42 -5.02
CA VAL A 104 -15.86 8.25 -4.77
C VAL A 104 -15.94 9.39 -5.78
N PHE A 105 -14.84 10.12 -6.02
CA PHE A 105 -14.85 11.21 -6.99
C PHE A 105 -15.03 10.73 -8.43
N LEU A 106 -14.50 9.56 -8.80
CA LEU A 106 -14.76 8.95 -10.10
C LEU A 106 -16.26 8.65 -10.28
N LYS A 107 -16.89 8.07 -9.26
CA LYS A 107 -18.33 7.81 -9.29
C LYS A 107 -19.15 9.08 -9.39
N ARG A 108 -18.79 10.11 -8.60
CA ARG A 108 -19.42 11.43 -8.68
C ARG A 108 -19.17 12.15 -9.99
N ALA A 109 -18.13 11.78 -10.74
CA ALA A 109 -17.89 12.27 -12.09
C ALA A 109 -18.82 11.59 -13.13
N GLY A 110 -19.62 10.60 -12.72
CA GLY A 110 -20.54 9.91 -13.61
C GLY A 110 -19.99 8.61 -14.20
N TYR A 111 -18.99 7.98 -13.56
CA TYR A 111 -18.37 6.75 -14.05
C TYR A 111 -18.25 5.68 -12.96
N ASP A 112 -18.70 4.46 -13.25
CA ASP A 112 -18.49 3.27 -12.41
C ASP A 112 -17.12 2.61 -12.66
N GLY A 113 -16.37 3.10 -13.64
CA GLY A 113 -14.99 2.69 -13.88
C GLY A 113 -14.25 3.50 -14.94
N LEU A 114 -12.99 3.16 -15.13
CA LEU A 114 -12.05 3.70 -16.10
C LEU A 114 -11.18 2.55 -16.65
N VAL A 115 -11.16 2.36 -17.96
CA VAL A 115 -10.20 1.51 -18.69
C VAL A 115 -9.16 2.42 -19.34
N VAL A 116 -7.88 2.09 -19.17
CA VAL A 116 -6.76 2.83 -19.77
C VAL A 116 -5.95 1.89 -20.67
N ARG A 117 -5.80 2.28 -21.92
CA ARG A 117 -5.14 1.52 -23.00
C ARG A 117 -3.97 2.27 -23.59
N GLY A 118 -3.14 1.54 -24.33
CA GLY A 118 -2.03 2.11 -25.08
C GLY A 118 -0.94 2.66 -24.16
N ARG A 119 -0.10 3.50 -24.75
CA ARG A 119 1.02 4.20 -24.13
C ARG A 119 1.08 5.60 -24.70
N ALA A 120 1.19 6.61 -23.83
CA ALA A 120 1.37 7.98 -24.29
C ALA A 120 2.81 8.20 -24.78
N ASP A 121 3.01 9.03 -25.80
CA ASP A 121 4.35 9.33 -26.33
C ASP A 121 5.24 10.09 -25.34
N ALA A 122 4.63 10.77 -24.36
CA ALA A 122 5.32 11.51 -23.30
C ALA A 122 4.51 11.41 -21.98
N PRO A 123 5.13 11.69 -20.81
CA PRO A 123 4.45 11.72 -19.52
C PRO A 123 3.14 12.50 -19.53
N VAL A 124 2.04 11.85 -19.15
CA VAL A 124 0.68 12.40 -19.18
C VAL A 124 0.02 12.39 -17.81
N TRP A 125 -0.81 13.40 -17.55
CA TRP A 125 -1.77 13.48 -16.47
C TRP A 125 -3.18 13.37 -17.06
N LEU A 126 -3.91 12.33 -16.67
CA LEU A 126 -5.30 12.13 -17.05
C LEU A 126 -6.25 12.78 -16.02
N ALA A 127 -6.94 13.84 -16.40
CA ALA A 127 -7.91 14.53 -15.54
C ALA A 127 -9.35 14.17 -15.95
N ILE A 128 -10.11 13.58 -15.02
CA ILE A 128 -11.47 13.10 -15.24
C ILE A 128 -12.45 14.00 -14.50
N ASP A 129 -13.41 14.55 -15.24
CA ASP A 129 -14.57 15.25 -14.70
C ASP A 129 -15.87 14.76 -15.36
N GLU A 130 -17.00 15.42 -15.07
CA GLU A 130 -18.31 15.04 -15.61
C GLU A 130 -18.42 15.13 -17.15
N ARG A 131 -17.47 15.81 -17.81
CA ARG A 131 -17.36 15.90 -19.27
C ARG A 131 -16.47 14.80 -19.87
N GLY A 132 -15.80 13.99 -19.04
CA GLY A 132 -14.89 12.93 -19.46
C GLY A 132 -13.43 13.20 -19.08
N ALA A 133 -12.53 12.56 -19.82
CA ALA A 133 -11.08 12.64 -19.66
C ALA A 133 -10.45 13.78 -20.47
N ARG A 134 -9.49 14.45 -19.84
CA ARG A 134 -8.56 15.41 -20.47
C ARG A 134 -7.13 14.93 -20.29
N PHE A 135 -6.34 15.00 -21.36
CA PHE A 135 -4.94 14.59 -21.38
C PHE A 135 -4.06 15.83 -21.20
N LEU A 136 -3.41 15.93 -20.05
CA LEU A 136 -2.57 17.06 -19.68
C LEU A 136 -1.09 16.64 -19.70
N ASP A 137 -0.19 17.58 -19.99
CA ASP A 137 1.24 17.35 -19.91
C ASP A 137 1.66 17.06 -18.45
N ALA A 138 2.48 16.03 -18.23
CA ALA A 138 3.03 15.69 -16.93
C ALA A 138 4.55 15.55 -16.93
N ARG A 139 5.26 16.04 -17.96
CA ARG A 139 6.73 15.96 -18.02
C ARG A 139 7.38 16.63 -16.81
N HIS A 140 6.83 17.77 -16.40
CA HIS A 140 7.28 18.51 -15.22
C HIS A 140 7.06 17.78 -13.87
N LEU A 141 6.26 16.71 -13.85
CA LEU A 141 6.02 15.88 -12.67
C LEU A 141 6.87 14.60 -12.64
N TRP A 142 7.46 14.21 -13.78
CA TRP A 142 8.25 12.99 -13.89
C TRP A 142 9.53 13.11 -13.05
N GLY A 143 9.86 12.07 -12.27
CA GLY A 143 10.96 12.05 -11.31
C GLY A 143 10.62 12.64 -9.92
N LEU A 144 9.42 13.17 -9.72
CA LEU A 144 8.96 13.60 -8.39
C LEU A 144 8.36 12.43 -7.61
N ASP A 145 8.62 12.42 -6.30
CA ASP A 145 7.95 11.53 -5.38
C ASP A 145 6.44 11.81 -5.29
N THR A 146 5.70 10.83 -4.78
CA THR A 146 4.24 10.88 -4.71
C THR A 146 3.75 11.95 -3.74
N GLU A 147 4.47 12.25 -2.64
CA GLU A 147 4.08 13.29 -1.69
C GLU A 147 4.10 14.67 -2.34
N VAL A 148 5.20 15.05 -3.01
CA VAL A 148 5.37 16.33 -3.70
C VAL A 148 4.25 16.55 -4.72
N VAL A 149 4.01 15.54 -5.57
CA VAL A 149 2.97 15.64 -6.61
C VAL A 149 1.60 15.81 -5.96
N GLN A 150 1.27 14.99 -4.97
CA GLN A 150 -0.04 15.05 -4.33
C GLN A 150 -0.27 16.37 -3.58
N HIS A 151 0.75 16.95 -2.95
CA HIS A 151 0.65 18.24 -2.27
C HIS A 151 0.44 19.42 -3.22
N SER A 152 0.89 19.31 -4.48
CA SER A 152 0.63 20.32 -5.51
C SER A 152 -0.83 20.32 -6.01
N LEU A 153 -1.62 19.30 -5.66
CA LEU A 153 -2.99 19.13 -6.12
C LEU A 153 -4.01 19.56 -5.07
N SER A 154 -5.11 20.15 -5.53
CA SER A 154 -6.25 20.50 -4.68
C SER A 154 -6.72 19.31 -3.83
N PRO A 155 -7.01 19.50 -2.53
CA PRO A 155 -7.54 18.44 -1.65
C PRO A 155 -8.92 17.92 -2.09
N LYS A 156 -9.61 18.65 -3.00
CA LYS A 156 -10.92 18.27 -3.54
C LYS A 156 -10.85 17.29 -4.73
N LEU A 157 -9.65 16.84 -5.10
CA LEU A 157 -9.44 15.87 -6.16
C LEU A 157 -9.16 14.48 -5.59
N GLY A 158 -9.85 13.48 -6.13
CA GLY A 158 -9.37 12.11 -6.10
C GLY A 158 -8.09 12.03 -6.94
N ARG A 159 -7.07 11.29 -6.48
CA ARG A 159 -5.75 11.25 -7.12
C ARG A 159 -5.16 9.85 -7.09
N LEU A 160 -4.49 9.46 -8.17
CA LEU A 160 -3.66 8.27 -8.32
C LEU A 160 -2.32 8.70 -8.88
N VAL A 161 -1.22 8.42 -8.17
CA VAL A 161 0.11 8.91 -8.51
C VAL A 161 1.11 7.77 -8.45
N ILE A 162 2.00 7.68 -9.43
CA ILE A 162 3.20 6.84 -9.33
C ILE A 162 4.39 7.68 -8.87
N GLY A 163 5.28 7.10 -8.08
CA GLY A 163 6.58 7.68 -7.77
C GLY A 163 7.68 7.17 -8.71
N PRO A 164 8.94 7.52 -8.43
CA PRO A 164 10.10 7.06 -9.20
C PRO A 164 10.17 5.54 -9.40
N ALA A 165 9.70 4.73 -8.45
CA ALA A 165 9.70 3.27 -8.63
C ALA A 165 8.78 2.83 -9.79
N GLY A 166 7.63 3.48 -9.95
CA GLY A 166 6.72 3.22 -11.08
C GLY A 166 7.29 3.69 -12.40
N GLU A 167 7.90 4.88 -12.41
CA GLU A 167 8.58 5.45 -13.59
C GLU A 167 9.74 4.57 -14.05
N ASN A 168 10.48 3.98 -13.11
CA ASN A 168 11.59 3.06 -13.36
C ASN A 168 11.14 1.59 -13.38
N LEU A 169 9.84 1.31 -13.52
CA LEU A 169 9.31 -0.05 -13.71
C LEU A 169 9.82 -1.08 -12.69
N VAL A 170 10.02 -0.69 -11.43
CA VAL A 170 10.29 -1.66 -10.36
C VAL A 170 9.12 -2.63 -10.34
N ARG A 171 9.36 -3.95 -10.39
CA ARG A 171 8.28 -4.92 -10.63
C ARG A 171 7.19 -4.95 -9.58
N TYR A 172 7.49 -4.40 -8.41
CA TYR A 172 6.59 -4.23 -7.27
C TYR A 172 6.38 -2.74 -6.93
N ALA A 173 6.47 -1.86 -7.94
CA ALA A 173 6.02 -0.49 -7.82
C ALA A 173 4.51 -0.41 -7.61
N ALA A 174 4.10 0.57 -6.83
CA ALA A 174 2.74 0.81 -6.39
C ALA A 174 2.20 2.15 -6.91
N ILE A 175 0.87 2.29 -6.90
CA ILE A 175 0.17 3.55 -7.14
C ILE A 175 -0.34 4.09 -5.81
N VAL A 176 -0.07 5.36 -5.52
CA VAL A 176 -0.44 6.04 -4.28
C VAL A 176 -1.67 6.93 -4.52
N SER A 177 -2.56 6.99 -3.53
CA SER A 177 -3.85 7.70 -3.54
C SER A 177 -4.10 8.36 -2.18
N GLY A 178 -3.53 9.55 -1.98
CA GLY A 178 -3.38 10.17 -0.67
C GLY A 178 -2.55 9.25 0.23
N GLU A 179 -3.08 8.91 1.41
CA GLU A 179 -2.44 7.99 2.35
C GLU A 179 -2.70 6.50 2.05
N ARG A 180 -3.28 6.16 0.89
CA ARG A 180 -3.68 4.80 0.52
C ARG A 180 -2.90 4.31 -0.70
N VAL A 181 -2.75 3.00 -0.83
CA VAL A 181 -1.85 2.42 -1.83
C VAL A 181 -2.52 1.24 -2.54
N LEU A 182 -2.45 1.22 -3.87
CA LEU A 182 -2.66 0.03 -4.69
C LEU A 182 -1.36 -0.78 -4.73
N GLY A 183 -1.01 -1.41 -3.61
CA GLY A 183 0.38 -1.81 -3.31
C GLY A 183 0.97 -2.89 -4.21
N ARG A 184 0.28 -4.02 -4.37
CA ARG A 184 0.94 -5.27 -4.78
C ARG A 184 0.86 -5.54 -6.29
N GLY A 185 1.83 -6.30 -6.80
CA GLY A 185 1.79 -6.89 -8.16
C GLY A 185 2.28 -6.00 -9.30
N GLY A 186 2.89 -4.85 -8.98
CA GLY A 186 3.50 -3.97 -9.97
C GLY A 186 2.52 -3.02 -10.65
N THR A 187 1.44 -2.62 -9.97
CA THR A 187 0.46 -1.66 -10.50
C THR A 187 1.12 -0.35 -10.97
N GLY A 188 2.10 0.14 -10.19
CA GLY A 188 2.85 1.35 -10.49
C GLY A 188 3.75 1.18 -11.71
N ALA A 189 4.31 -0.01 -11.93
CA ALA A 189 5.12 -0.31 -13.11
C ALA A 189 4.27 -0.37 -14.38
N VAL A 190 3.08 -0.96 -14.32
CA VAL A 190 2.15 -0.94 -15.47
C VAL A 190 1.75 0.50 -15.80
N MET A 191 1.39 1.31 -14.80
CA MET A 191 1.05 2.72 -15.00
C MET A 191 2.23 3.55 -15.53
N GLY A 192 3.44 3.31 -15.03
CA GLY A 192 4.68 3.91 -15.54
C GLY A 192 5.03 3.50 -16.97
N SER A 193 4.82 2.23 -17.34
CA SER A 193 5.07 1.73 -18.70
C SER A 193 4.23 2.45 -19.77
N LYS A 194 3.09 2.99 -19.35
CA LYS A 194 2.17 3.76 -20.21
C LYS A 194 2.51 5.25 -20.28
N ASN A 195 3.59 5.68 -19.63
CA ASN A 195 3.95 7.09 -19.40
C ASN A 195 2.82 7.87 -18.69
N LEU A 196 2.00 7.20 -17.86
CA LEU A 196 0.89 7.83 -17.14
C LEU A 196 1.33 8.17 -15.72
N LYS A 197 1.63 9.45 -15.45
CA LYS A 197 2.15 9.88 -14.13
C LYS A 197 1.06 10.05 -13.07
N LEU A 198 -0.10 10.56 -13.50
CA LEU A 198 -1.14 11.04 -12.60
C LEU A 198 -2.52 10.79 -13.21
N VAL A 199 -3.47 10.29 -12.42
CA VAL A 199 -4.90 10.32 -12.73
C VAL A 199 -5.62 11.10 -11.64
N THR A 200 -6.45 12.06 -12.01
CA THR A 200 -7.31 12.77 -11.06
C THR A 200 -8.76 12.63 -11.42
N ALA A 201 -9.63 12.54 -10.42
CA ALA A 201 -11.08 12.55 -10.61
C ALA A 201 -11.72 13.67 -9.79
N SER A 202 -12.67 14.37 -10.41
CA SER A 202 -13.51 15.38 -9.75
C SER A 202 -14.94 15.29 -10.27
N GLY A 203 -15.90 15.15 -9.36
CA GLY A 203 -17.31 15.21 -9.70
C GLY A 203 -18.16 15.50 -8.48
N ALA A 204 -19.38 15.95 -8.73
CA ALA A 204 -20.30 16.39 -7.68
C ALA A 204 -21.62 15.62 -7.67
N ARG A 205 -21.86 14.70 -8.63
CA ARG A 205 -23.10 13.93 -8.72
C ARG A 205 -23.35 13.12 -7.46
N SER A 206 -24.62 13.00 -7.09
CA SER A 206 -25.10 12.10 -6.05
C SER A 206 -26.02 11.06 -6.69
N TYR A 207 -26.15 9.91 -6.04
CA TYR A 207 -27.01 8.82 -6.46
C TYR A 207 -27.98 8.51 -5.31
N ALA A 208 -29.22 8.21 -5.65
CA ALA A 208 -30.26 7.88 -4.68
C ALA A 208 -30.36 6.37 -4.44
N SER A 209 -30.80 5.99 -3.25
CA SER A 209 -31.18 4.62 -2.91
C SER A 209 -32.49 4.22 -3.61
N ALA A 210 -32.65 2.94 -3.95
CA ALA A 210 -33.93 2.39 -4.41
C ALA A 210 -35.00 2.37 -3.29
N ASP A 211 -34.58 2.09 -2.04
CA ASP A 211 -35.41 2.13 -0.84
C ASP A 211 -34.64 2.85 0.28
N GLU A 212 -34.81 4.16 0.37
CA GLU A 212 -34.09 5.03 1.32
C GLU A 212 -34.39 4.68 2.79
N PRO A 213 -35.66 4.50 3.24
CA PRO A 213 -35.95 4.10 4.62
C PRO A 213 -35.29 2.77 5.02
N ALA A 214 -35.38 1.74 4.18
CA ALA A 214 -34.80 0.43 4.49
C ALA A 214 -33.26 0.45 4.43
N PHE A 215 -32.68 1.17 3.47
CA PHE A 215 -31.23 1.34 3.37
C PHE A 215 -30.68 2.05 4.60
N ARG A 216 -31.27 3.18 4.99
CA ARG A 216 -30.87 3.94 6.18
C ARG A 216 -30.97 3.12 7.47
N SER A 217 -32.04 2.33 7.63
CA SER A 217 -32.21 1.41 8.76
C SER A 217 -31.11 0.34 8.79
N THR A 218 -30.80 -0.24 7.64
CA THR A 218 -29.73 -1.25 7.47
C THR A 218 -28.37 -0.67 7.83
N VAL A 219 -28.03 0.51 7.29
CA VAL A 219 -26.77 1.21 7.58
C VAL A 219 -26.66 1.56 9.07
N LYS A 220 -27.72 2.08 9.70
CA LYS A 220 -27.71 2.40 11.13
C LYS A 220 -27.39 1.18 11.99
N LYS A 221 -28.04 0.04 11.73
CA LYS A 221 -27.76 -1.22 12.43
C LYS A 221 -26.32 -1.68 12.20
N TRP A 222 -25.86 -1.65 10.96
CA TRP A 222 -24.51 -2.07 10.60
C TRP A 222 -23.42 -1.21 11.26
N VAL A 223 -23.57 0.12 11.28
CA VAL A 223 -22.66 1.02 12.02
C VAL A 223 -22.64 0.66 13.51
N SER A 224 -23.79 0.40 14.13
CA SER A 224 -23.88 0.00 15.53
C SER A 224 -23.13 -1.30 15.81
N THR A 225 -23.29 -2.31 14.95
CA THR A 225 -22.58 -3.59 15.07
C THR A 225 -21.07 -3.39 14.98
N LEU A 226 -20.60 -2.64 13.99
CA LEU A 226 -19.16 -2.40 13.81
C LEU A 226 -18.53 -1.63 14.97
N ARG A 227 -19.24 -0.64 15.54
CA ARG A 227 -18.75 0.14 16.69
C ARG A 227 -18.83 -0.64 18.00
N GLY A 228 -19.80 -1.55 18.13
CA GLY A 228 -19.98 -2.37 19.33
C GLY A 228 -18.96 -3.50 19.45
N HIS A 229 -18.44 -3.99 18.33
CA HIS A 229 -17.55 -5.16 18.28
C HIS A 229 -16.11 -4.84 18.74
N SER A 230 -15.50 -5.70 19.55
CA SER A 230 -14.14 -5.56 20.11
C SER A 230 -13.05 -5.23 19.08
N ILE A 231 -12.98 -5.96 17.97
CA ILE A 231 -11.96 -5.71 16.94
C ILE A 231 -12.22 -4.41 16.16
N THR A 232 -13.40 -4.28 15.53
CA THR A 232 -13.69 -3.13 14.64
C THR A 232 -14.02 -1.83 15.38
N GLY A 233 -14.45 -1.91 16.64
CA GLY A 233 -14.85 -0.78 17.48
C GLY A 233 -13.85 -0.40 18.57
N ARG A 234 -12.87 -1.26 18.91
CA ARG A 234 -11.85 -0.96 19.94
C ARG A 234 -10.41 -1.16 19.43
N GLN A 235 -10.05 -2.37 19.00
CA GLN A 235 -8.67 -2.69 18.60
C GLN A 235 -8.20 -1.87 17.39
N LEU A 236 -8.91 -1.97 16.26
CA LEU A 236 -8.54 -1.26 15.03
C LEU A 236 -8.57 0.28 15.20
N PRO A 237 -9.58 0.89 15.85
CA PRO A 237 -9.55 2.33 16.12
C PRO A 237 -8.39 2.78 17.01
N ARG A 238 -7.94 1.96 17.97
CA ARG A 238 -6.91 2.32 18.95
C ARG A 238 -5.49 2.05 18.48
N TYR A 239 -5.24 0.89 17.88
CA TYR A 239 -3.90 0.41 17.54
C TYR A 239 -3.70 0.19 16.04
N GLY A 240 -4.75 0.34 15.23
CA GLY A 240 -4.69 0.03 13.80
C GLY A 240 -4.46 -1.46 13.55
N THR A 241 -3.97 -1.79 12.36
CA THR A 241 -3.60 -3.17 12.02
C THR A 241 -2.35 -3.63 12.78
N ALA A 242 -1.44 -2.72 13.14
CA ALA A 242 -0.21 -2.99 13.87
C ALA A 242 -0.42 -3.70 15.23
N ALA A 243 -1.65 -3.71 15.77
CA ALA A 243 -2.01 -4.54 16.92
C ALA A 243 -1.75 -6.04 16.70
N LEU A 244 -1.68 -6.48 15.45
CA LEU A 244 -1.47 -7.88 15.09
C LEU A 244 -0.03 -8.35 15.29
N VAL A 245 0.96 -7.46 15.48
CA VAL A 245 2.38 -7.85 15.68
C VAL A 245 2.54 -8.76 16.90
N SER A 246 2.07 -8.34 18.07
CA SER A 246 2.20 -9.13 19.29
C SER A 246 1.37 -10.44 19.21
N GLY A 247 0.16 -10.37 18.63
CA GLY A 247 -0.70 -11.53 18.45
C GLY A 247 -0.13 -12.59 17.50
N THR A 248 0.48 -12.17 16.39
CA THR A 248 1.14 -13.09 15.46
C THR A 248 2.40 -13.69 16.06
N SER A 249 3.20 -12.92 16.82
CA SER A 249 4.38 -13.47 17.52
C SER A 249 3.98 -14.52 18.56
N ALA A 250 2.93 -14.25 19.35
CA ALA A 250 2.43 -15.15 20.38
C ALA A 250 1.85 -16.46 19.82
N THR A 251 1.39 -16.44 18.57
CA THR A 251 0.76 -17.60 17.91
C THR A 251 1.69 -18.32 16.95
N ASN A 252 2.97 -17.96 16.90
CA ASN A 252 3.97 -18.51 15.96
C ASN A 252 3.62 -18.24 14.49
N THR A 253 2.96 -17.12 14.19
CA THR A 253 2.54 -16.71 12.85
C THR A 253 3.17 -15.40 12.38
N LEU A 254 4.16 -14.86 13.10
CA LEU A 254 4.92 -13.67 12.70
C LEU A 254 6.19 -14.08 11.95
N PRO A 255 6.36 -13.73 10.66
CA PRO A 255 7.57 -14.11 9.94
C PRO A 255 8.78 -13.37 10.47
N THR A 256 9.81 -14.14 10.84
CA THR A 256 11.06 -13.62 11.39
C THR A 256 12.25 -14.16 10.60
N ARG A 257 13.18 -13.27 10.24
CA ARG A 257 14.44 -13.58 9.55
C ARG A 257 14.26 -14.41 8.27
N ASN A 258 13.55 -13.84 7.28
CA ASN A 258 13.11 -14.47 6.03
C ASN A 258 12.28 -15.74 6.24
N PHE A 259 11.25 -15.67 7.11
CA PHE A 259 10.40 -16.82 7.44
C PHE A 259 11.20 -18.03 7.96
N ARG A 260 12.34 -17.84 8.63
CA ARG A 260 13.03 -18.95 9.30
C ARG A 260 12.32 -19.32 10.60
N PHE A 261 11.73 -18.33 11.27
CA PHE A 261 10.99 -18.49 12.53
C PHE A 261 9.62 -17.81 12.45
N GLY A 262 8.70 -18.26 13.30
CA GLY A 262 7.33 -17.70 13.42
C GLY A 262 7.11 -16.77 14.61
N THR A 263 8.15 -16.49 15.38
CA THR A 263 8.08 -15.67 16.58
C THR A 263 9.32 -14.79 16.67
N TRP A 264 9.22 -13.72 17.44
CA TRP A 264 10.33 -12.84 17.73
C TRP A 264 10.18 -12.24 19.11
N ASP A 265 11.24 -12.31 19.91
CA ASP A 265 11.31 -11.82 21.28
C ASP A 265 11.14 -10.30 21.38
N LYS A 266 11.58 -9.56 20.35
CA LYS A 266 11.45 -8.11 20.26
C LYS A 266 10.18 -7.63 19.56
N ALA A 267 9.21 -8.50 19.30
CA ALA A 267 7.97 -8.13 18.60
C ALA A 267 7.21 -6.97 19.28
N GLU A 268 7.27 -6.89 20.62
CA GLU A 268 6.62 -5.80 21.36
C GLU A 268 7.26 -4.43 21.08
N GLU A 269 8.56 -4.37 20.80
CA GLU A 269 9.29 -3.11 20.53
C GLU A 269 8.79 -2.38 19.28
N VAL A 270 8.20 -3.13 18.34
CA VAL A 270 7.66 -2.61 17.08
C VAL A 270 6.13 -2.75 16.99
N SER A 271 5.47 -3.10 18.09
CA SER A 271 4.03 -3.39 18.10
C SER A 271 3.15 -2.16 17.87
N GLY A 272 1.88 -2.39 17.54
CA GLY A 272 0.87 -1.33 17.51
C GLY A 272 0.63 -0.67 18.86
N LEU A 273 0.92 -1.36 19.98
CA LEU A 273 0.84 -0.77 21.33
C LEU A 273 2.00 0.22 21.53
N THR A 274 3.23 -0.18 21.22
CA THR A 274 4.41 0.69 21.29
C THR A 274 4.29 1.88 20.35
N MET A 275 3.80 1.68 19.14
CA MET A 275 3.50 2.79 18.22
C MET A 275 2.45 3.74 18.79
N ALA A 276 1.38 3.21 19.41
CA ALA A 276 0.34 4.01 20.04
C ALA A 276 0.84 4.83 21.23
N GLU A 277 1.75 4.27 22.01
CA GLU A 277 2.34 4.92 23.18
C GLU A 277 3.36 6.00 22.79
N ARG A 278 4.25 5.71 21.84
CA ARG A 278 5.43 6.55 21.56
C ARG A 278 5.27 7.53 20.41
N HIS A 279 4.44 7.20 19.42
CA HIS A 279 4.42 7.94 18.16
C HIS A 279 3.03 8.39 17.70
N LEU A 280 1.94 7.77 18.15
CA LEU A 280 0.60 8.04 17.61
C LEU A 280 0.11 9.45 17.96
N ALA A 281 -0.18 10.25 16.92
CA ALA A 281 -0.85 11.53 17.06
C ALA A 281 -2.36 11.36 17.20
N ARG A 282 -2.96 10.58 16.29
CA ARG A 282 -4.40 10.32 16.21
C ARG A 282 -4.69 9.13 15.30
N ASN A 283 -5.95 8.71 15.28
CA ASN A 283 -6.46 7.79 14.26
C ASN A 283 -7.08 8.52 13.06
N ASP A 284 -7.14 7.81 11.94
CA ASP A 284 -7.73 8.25 10.69
C ASP A 284 -8.56 7.15 10.01
N GLY A 285 -9.42 7.53 9.06
CA GLY A 285 -10.30 6.58 8.39
C GLY A 285 -10.52 6.93 6.92
N CYS A 286 -10.84 5.91 6.11
CA CYS A 286 -11.41 6.14 4.79
C CYS A 286 -12.72 6.94 4.90
N LEU A 287 -13.15 7.55 3.80
CA LEU A 287 -14.43 8.26 3.74
C LEU A 287 -15.57 7.34 4.22
N SER A 288 -16.50 7.89 5.02
CA SER A 288 -17.63 7.18 5.64
C SER A 288 -17.30 5.96 6.54
N CYS A 289 -16.03 5.74 6.90
CA CYS A 289 -15.64 4.56 7.68
C CYS A 289 -15.84 4.76 9.19
N PRO A 290 -16.68 3.95 9.87
CA PRO A 290 -16.83 4.02 11.33
C PRO A 290 -15.69 3.32 12.10
N ILE A 291 -14.83 2.53 11.43
CA ILE A 291 -13.76 1.73 12.05
C ILE A 291 -12.50 2.57 12.30
N ARG A 292 -12.18 3.52 11.41
CA ARG A 292 -11.02 4.43 11.54
C ARG A 292 -9.70 3.72 11.89
N CYS A 293 -9.29 2.73 11.10
CA CYS A 293 -8.09 1.93 11.35
C CYS A 293 -6.77 2.64 11.05
N GLY A 294 -6.76 3.68 10.20
CA GLY A 294 -5.53 4.36 9.78
C GLY A 294 -4.82 5.01 10.97
N ARG A 295 -3.49 4.97 10.97
CA ARG A 295 -2.64 5.55 12.01
C ARG A 295 -1.99 6.82 11.49
N VAL A 296 -2.00 7.87 12.29
CA VAL A 296 -1.23 9.09 12.04
C VAL A 296 -0.21 9.22 13.16
N VAL A 297 1.07 9.13 12.82
CA VAL A 297 2.20 9.18 13.74
C VAL A 297 2.90 10.53 13.68
N ARG A 298 3.48 10.96 14.80
CA ARG A 298 4.40 12.09 14.88
C ARG A 298 5.79 11.59 14.49
N TRP A 299 6.30 12.07 13.36
CA TRP A 299 7.63 11.76 12.88
C TRP A 299 8.32 13.05 12.44
N GLN A 300 9.51 13.32 12.98
CA GLN A 300 10.27 14.56 12.77
C GLN A 300 9.43 15.84 12.96
N GLY A 301 8.61 15.86 14.02
CA GLY A 301 7.77 17.02 14.37
C GLY A 301 6.51 17.21 13.52
N ARG A 302 6.18 16.28 12.60
CA ARG A 302 4.99 16.36 11.75
C ARG A 302 4.09 15.13 11.86
N GLU A 303 2.80 15.33 11.60
CA GLU A 303 1.84 14.23 11.43
C GLU A 303 2.05 13.57 10.07
N ARG A 304 2.31 12.27 10.07
CA ARG A 304 2.46 11.43 8.87
C ARG A 304 1.68 10.13 9.03
N LYS A 305 1.40 9.45 7.92
CA LYS A 305 0.81 8.11 7.97
C LYS A 305 1.77 7.13 8.67
N GLY A 306 1.23 6.40 9.64
CA GLY A 306 1.94 5.32 10.30
C GLY A 306 1.92 4.02 9.48
N PRO A 307 2.92 3.14 9.67
CA PRO A 307 2.96 1.87 8.98
C PRO A 307 1.80 0.95 9.40
N GLU A 308 1.32 0.17 8.44
CA GLU A 308 0.36 -0.92 8.69
C GLU A 308 1.12 -2.18 9.15
N PHE A 309 0.40 -3.17 9.71
CA PHE A 309 0.97 -4.44 10.19
C PHE A 309 1.94 -5.09 9.20
N GLU A 310 1.53 -5.15 7.93
CA GLU A 310 2.31 -5.73 6.84
C GLU A 310 3.69 -5.07 6.69
N THR A 311 3.73 -3.74 6.72
CA THR A 311 5.00 -3.00 6.64
C THR A 311 5.87 -3.29 7.86
N ILE A 312 5.28 -3.31 9.06
CA ILE A 312 6.02 -3.60 10.30
C ILE A 312 6.57 -5.03 10.29
N GLY A 313 5.74 -6.01 9.96
CA GLY A 313 6.15 -7.42 9.92
C GLY A 313 7.29 -7.66 8.92
N MET A 314 7.21 -7.02 7.75
CA MET A 314 8.17 -7.25 6.66
C MET A 314 9.46 -6.42 6.77
N LEU A 315 9.42 -5.22 7.35
CA LEU A 315 10.58 -4.33 7.55
C LEU A 315 11.09 -4.29 9.00
N GLY A 316 10.48 -5.07 9.89
CA GLY A 316 10.92 -5.26 11.26
C GLY A 316 11.35 -6.71 11.48
N PRO A 317 10.50 -7.58 12.06
CA PRO A 317 10.84 -8.98 12.40
C PRO A 317 11.42 -9.78 11.23
N ASN A 318 10.86 -9.66 10.02
CA ASN A 318 11.31 -10.46 8.89
C ASN A 318 12.75 -10.13 8.42
N ILE A 319 13.24 -8.93 8.73
CA ILE A 319 14.64 -8.50 8.53
C ILE A 319 15.39 -8.26 9.84
N VAL A 320 14.81 -8.67 10.99
CA VAL A 320 15.40 -8.59 12.34
C VAL A 320 15.72 -7.14 12.79
N ASN A 321 14.93 -6.16 12.36
CA ASN A 321 15.07 -4.76 12.76
C ASN A 321 14.10 -4.37 13.89
N PRO A 322 14.56 -4.05 15.11
CA PRO A 322 13.71 -3.64 16.24
C PRO A 322 13.42 -2.14 16.28
N ASP A 323 14.00 -1.36 15.37
CA ASP A 323 13.84 0.09 15.38
C ASP A 323 12.56 0.52 14.66
N LEU A 324 11.52 0.82 15.46
CA LEU A 324 10.23 1.31 14.96
C LEU A 324 10.34 2.67 14.26
N GLU A 325 11.24 3.56 14.67
CA GLU A 325 11.42 4.86 13.99
C GLU A 325 11.99 4.67 12.59
N LYS A 326 12.90 3.71 12.42
CA LYS A 326 13.40 3.30 11.10
C LYS A 326 12.33 2.64 10.24
N ILE A 327 11.46 1.81 10.82
CA ILE A 327 10.32 1.25 10.08
C ILE A 327 9.37 2.36 9.61
N ILE A 328 9.12 3.38 10.44
CA ILE A 328 8.33 4.56 10.05
C ILE A 328 9.03 5.31 8.91
N GLU A 329 10.34 5.57 9.02
CA GLU A 329 11.15 6.23 7.97
C GLU A 329 11.04 5.47 6.64
N TRP A 330 11.26 4.16 6.63
CA TRP A 330 11.21 3.35 5.41
C TRP A 330 9.80 3.18 4.85
N ASN A 331 8.77 3.17 5.69
CA ASN A 331 7.38 3.22 5.23
C ASN A 331 7.11 4.51 4.45
N LEU A 332 7.49 5.66 5.01
CA LEU A 332 7.29 6.96 4.37
C LEU A 332 8.10 7.07 3.08
N LEU A 333 9.34 6.57 3.08
CA LEU A 333 10.18 6.51 1.89
C LEU A 333 9.56 5.62 0.81
N ALA A 334 9.05 4.44 1.16
CA ALA A 334 8.39 3.53 0.23
C ALA A 334 7.10 4.15 -0.35
N ASP A 335 6.28 4.81 0.46
CA ASP A 335 5.09 5.54 -0.01
C ASP A 335 5.49 6.68 -0.97
N ALA A 336 6.51 7.48 -0.62
CA ALA A 336 7.01 8.56 -1.46
C ALA A 336 7.56 8.06 -2.81
N LEU A 337 8.34 6.98 -2.80
CA LEU A 337 8.91 6.39 -4.00
C LEU A 337 7.90 5.57 -4.82
N GLY A 338 6.79 5.16 -4.20
CA GLY A 338 5.76 4.31 -4.80
C GLY A 338 6.16 2.83 -4.84
N LEU A 339 6.55 2.25 -3.70
CA LEU A 339 6.95 0.84 -3.56
C LEU A 339 5.96 0.03 -2.71
N ASP A 340 5.73 -1.24 -3.08
CA ASP A 340 5.06 -2.22 -2.22
C ASP A 340 5.96 -2.59 -1.03
N THR A 341 5.57 -2.22 0.19
CA THR A 341 6.35 -2.52 1.40
C THR A 341 6.44 -4.01 1.71
N ILE A 342 5.46 -4.82 1.31
CA ILE A 342 5.47 -6.28 1.53
C ILE A 342 6.55 -6.91 0.67
N THR A 343 6.48 -6.66 -0.64
CA THR A 343 7.42 -7.22 -1.60
C THR A 343 8.83 -6.66 -1.40
N LEU A 344 8.96 -5.37 -1.04
CA LEU A 344 10.22 -4.76 -0.65
C LEU A 344 10.86 -5.50 0.53
N GLY A 345 10.14 -5.67 1.64
CA GLY A 345 10.67 -6.34 2.83
C GLY A 345 11.00 -7.82 2.62
N SER A 346 10.19 -8.55 1.84
CA SER A 346 10.49 -9.95 1.49
C SER A 346 11.70 -10.07 0.55
N THR A 347 11.84 -9.15 -0.42
CA THR A 347 13.00 -9.10 -1.31
C THR A 347 14.28 -8.79 -0.54
N LEU A 348 14.24 -7.83 0.39
CA LEU A 348 15.36 -7.51 1.27
C LEU A 348 15.74 -8.69 2.17
N ALA A 349 14.75 -9.36 2.78
CA ALA A 349 15.00 -10.55 3.61
C ALA A 349 15.63 -11.70 2.82
N THR A 350 15.18 -11.91 1.58
CA THR A 350 15.78 -12.90 0.66
C THR A 350 17.22 -12.51 0.32
N ALA A 351 17.47 -11.23 0.02
CA ALA A 351 18.81 -10.73 -0.31
C ALA A 351 19.78 -10.88 0.87
N MET A 352 19.33 -10.58 2.10
CA MET A 352 20.12 -10.75 3.32
C MET A 352 20.44 -12.23 3.57
N GLU A 353 19.50 -13.15 3.31
CA GLU A 353 19.79 -14.59 3.42
C GLU A 353 20.75 -15.08 2.32
N LEU A 354 20.65 -14.56 1.08
CA LEU A 354 21.63 -14.83 0.03
C LEU A 354 23.03 -14.34 0.42
N LYS A 355 23.13 -13.17 1.06
CA LYS A 355 24.39 -12.63 1.58
C LYS A 355 24.99 -13.54 2.66
N GLU A 356 24.18 -13.99 3.64
CA GLU A 356 24.64 -14.95 4.67
C GLU A 356 25.20 -16.24 4.06
N ARG A 357 24.63 -16.69 2.94
CA ARG A 357 25.10 -17.88 2.21
C ARG A 357 26.26 -17.61 1.26
N GLY A 358 26.77 -16.39 1.20
CA GLY A 358 27.87 -16.01 0.29
C GLY A 358 27.46 -15.89 -1.18
N LEU A 359 26.16 -15.88 -1.50
CA LEU A 359 25.63 -15.80 -2.87
C LEU A 359 25.39 -14.36 -3.34
N LEU A 360 25.40 -13.40 -2.40
CA LEU A 360 25.27 -11.96 -2.67
C LEU A 360 26.18 -11.13 -1.73
N PRO A 361 27.51 -11.33 -1.75
CA PRO A 361 28.44 -10.67 -0.83
C PRO A 361 28.47 -9.13 -0.97
N GLU A 362 28.15 -8.60 -2.15
CA GLU A 362 28.16 -7.17 -2.47
C GLU A 362 26.98 -6.37 -1.89
N LEU A 363 25.97 -7.03 -1.30
CA LEU A 363 24.82 -6.34 -0.70
C LEU A 363 25.27 -5.47 0.50
N PRO A 364 24.89 -4.18 0.58
CA PRO A 364 25.39 -3.26 1.60
C PRO A 364 24.74 -3.41 2.98
N VAL A 365 23.77 -4.32 3.15
CA VAL A 365 23.04 -4.56 4.40
C VAL A 365 23.11 -6.05 4.79
N SER A 366 22.84 -6.39 6.04
CA SER A 366 22.61 -7.76 6.53
C SER A 366 21.49 -7.76 7.59
N PHE A 367 21.16 -8.91 8.16
CA PHE A 367 20.20 -8.96 9.27
C PHE A 367 20.74 -8.28 10.54
N GLU A 368 22.06 -8.12 10.66
CA GLU A 368 22.75 -7.51 11.79
C GLU A 368 23.05 -6.01 11.56
N ASP A 369 23.14 -5.58 10.30
CA ASP A 369 23.44 -4.19 9.93
C ASP A 369 22.53 -3.67 8.82
N SER A 370 21.66 -2.73 9.18
CA SER A 370 20.74 -2.05 8.27
C SER A 370 21.08 -0.57 8.06
N ALA A 371 22.30 -0.12 8.37
CA ALA A 371 22.68 1.30 8.31
C ALA A 371 22.47 1.91 6.91
N SER A 372 22.75 1.14 5.85
CA SER A 372 22.60 1.57 4.45
C SER A 372 21.21 1.31 3.85
N MET A 373 20.23 0.90 4.66
CA MET A 373 18.90 0.51 4.15
C MET A 373 18.17 1.64 3.42
N THR A 374 18.19 2.85 3.96
CA THR A 374 17.53 4.02 3.35
C THR A 374 18.06 4.26 1.92
N GLN A 375 19.39 4.25 1.75
CA GLN A 375 20.02 4.41 0.44
C GLN A 375 19.68 3.24 -0.51
N LEU A 376 19.66 2.01 0.01
CA LEU A 376 19.33 0.83 -0.78
C LEU A 376 17.89 0.87 -1.31
N ILE A 377 16.93 1.34 -0.51
CA ILE A 377 15.53 1.50 -0.94
C ILE A 377 15.42 2.52 -2.07
N GLU A 378 16.17 3.63 -2.00
CA GLU A 378 16.26 4.57 -3.12
C GLU A 378 16.90 3.93 -4.35
N ASP A 379 18.00 3.20 -4.17
CA ASP A 379 18.70 2.52 -5.27
C ASP A 379 17.80 1.51 -5.96
N ILE A 380 16.91 0.83 -5.24
CA ILE A 380 15.85 -0.01 -5.80
C ILE A 380 14.89 0.85 -6.66
N ALA A 381 14.34 1.92 -6.09
CA ALA A 381 13.38 2.78 -6.79
C ALA A 381 13.94 3.43 -8.06
N TYR A 382 15.24 3.72 -8.08
CA TYR A 382 15.95 4.31 -9.20
C TYR A 382 16.72 3.30 -10.06
N ARG A 383 16.65 1.99 -9.73
CA ARG A 383 17.41 0.92 -10.39
C ARG A 383 18.92 1.24 -10.53
N ARG A 384 19.55 1.62 -9.43
CA ARG A 384 20.99 1.96 -9.36
C ARG A 384 21.80 0.82 -8.75
N GLY A 385 22.92 0.45 -9.37
CA GLY A 385 23.80 -0.59 -8.86
C GLY A 385 23.06 -1.89 -8.56
N ILE A 386 23.24 -2.45 -7.36
CA ILE A 386 22.54 -3.67 -6.93
C ILE A 386 21.02 -3.48 -6.83
N GLY A 387 20.54 -2.24 -6.67
CA GLY A 387 19.13 -1.90 -6.64
C GLY A 387 18.37 -2.32 -7.90
N ASP A 388 19.02 -2.38 -9.06
CA ASP A 388 18.40 -2.88 -10.30
C ASP A 388 18.05 -4.37 -10.23
N GLU A 389 18.89 -5.18 -9.59
CA GLU A 389 18.61 -6.61 -9.41
C GLU A 389 17.51 -6.83 -8.36
N LEU A 390 17.56 -6.09 -7.25
CA LEU A 390 16.53 -6.12 -6.21
C LEU A 390 15.16 -5.68 -6.74
N ALA A 391 15.12 -4.71 -7.66
CA ALA A 391 13.89 -4.22 -8.30
C ALA A 391 13.11 -5.29 -9.10
N GLU A 392 13.71 -6.46 -9.35
CA GLU A 392 13.07 -7.60 -10.02
C GLU A 392 12.23 -8.50 -9.06
N GLY A 393 12.34 -8.27 -7.75
CA GLY A 393 11.66 -9.07 -6.72
C GLY A 393 12.44 -10.32 -6.32
N SER A 394 11.99 -10.96 -5.23
CA SER A 394 12.73 -12.02 -4.55
C SER A 394 13.03 -13.23 -5.44
N LEU A 395 12.02 -13.74 -6.18
CA LEU A 395 12.15 -14.98 -6.93
C LEU A 395 13.13 -14.85 -8.10
N ARG A 396 13.06 -13.73 -8.83
CA ARG A 396 13.94 -13.48 -9.98
C ARG A 396 15.38 -13.30 -9.54
N MET A 397 15.60 -12.54 -8.46
CA MET A 397 16.92 -12.38 -7.84
C MET A 397 17.46 -13.73 -7.35
N ALA A 398 16.69 -14.47 -6.56
CA ALA A 398 17.09 -15.77 -6.01
C ALA A 398 17.42 -16.80 -7.09
N ARG A 399 16.65 -16.85 -8.19
CA ARG A 399 16.95 -17.69 -9.36
C ARG A 399 18.28 -17.31 -10.01
N ARG A 400 18.56 -16.01 -10.22
CA ARG A 400 19.84 -15.55 -10.78
C ARG A 400 21.03 -15.93 -9.90
N ARG A 401 20.82 -15.96 -8.59
CA ARG A 401 21.83 -16.35 -7.60
C ARG A 401 21.85 -17.85 -7.29
N GLY A 402 21.10 -18.67 -8.04
CA GLY A 402 21.13 -20.13 -7.95
C GLY A 402 20.43 -20.74 -6.74
N ALA A 403 19.63 -19.97 -5.99
CA ALA A 403 18.96 -20.42 -4.76
C ALA A 403 17.47 -20.00 -4.72
N PRO A 404 16.65 -20.39 -5.72
CA PRO A 404 15.24 -19.99 -5.82
C PRO A 404 14.40 -20.36 -4.59
N GLU A 405 14.77 -21.42 -3.87
CA GLU A 405 14.11 -21.90 -2.66
C GLU A 405 14.13 -20.90 -1.49
N LEU A 406 14.98 -19.87 -1.56
CA LEU A 406 15.07 -18.82 -0.54
C LEU A 406 14.04 -17.69 -0.74
N SER A 407 13.39 -17.64 -1.90
CA SER A 407 12.29 -16.72 -2.15
C SER A 407 11.01 -17.24 -1.49
N MET A 408 10.55 -16.52 -0.47
CA MET A 408 9.29 -16.82 0.22
C MET A 408 8.10 -16.27 -0.57
N SER A 409 7.79 -16.91 -1.70
CA SER A 409 6.77 -16.47 -2.65
C SER A 409 5.90 -17.62 -3.18
N SER A 410 4.70 -17.31 -3.67
CA SER A 410 3.88 -18.23 -4.47
C SER A 410 3.55 -17.58 -5.82
N LYS A 411 3.69 -18.35 -6.90
CA LYS A 411 3.61 -17.88 -8.30
C LYS A 411 4.56 -16.72 -8.64
N GLY A 412 5.57 -16.49 -7.80
CA GLY A 412 6.50 -15.36 -7.92
C GLY A 412 6.08 -14.06 -7.23
N MET A 413 4.95 -14.04 -6.51
CA MET A 413 4.61 -12.93 -5.61
C MET A 413 4.87 -13.33 -4.15
N GLU A 414 5.60 -12.48 -3.45
CA GLU A 414 6.10 -12.63 -2.08
C GLU A 414 4.98 -12.82 -1.06
N PHE A 415 5.21 -13.56 0.02
CA PHE A 415 4.25 -13.67 1.11
C PHE A 415 4.06 -12.34 1.86
N ALA A 416 2.88 -12.21 2.46
CA ALA A 416 2.58 -11.16 3.43
C ALA A 416 3.12 -11.53 4.82
N ALA A 417 2.93 -10.66 5.80
CA ALA A 417 3.46 -10.76 7.17
C ALA A 417 2.81 -11.87 8.04
N TYR A 418 2.48 -13.01 7.45
CA TYR A 418 1.96 -14.19 8.15
C TYR A 418 2.78 -15.41 7.79
N GLU A 419 3.38 -16.04 8.79
CA GLU A 419 4.14 -17.27 8.66
C GLU A 419 3.17 -18.47 8.60
N PRO A 420 3.06 -19.15 7.44
CA PRO A 420 1.97 -20.10 7.19
C PRO A 420 2.10 -21.43 7.94
N ARG A 421 3.30 -21.79 8.43
CA ARG A 421 3.48 -23.04 9.19
C ARG A 421 2.81 -23.02 10.57
N GLY A 422 2.52 -21.83 11.09
CA GLY A 422 1.71 -21.62 12.29
C GLY A 422 0.20 -21.46 12.03
N ALA A 423 -0.24 -21.50 10.76
CA ALA A 423 -1.64 -21.36 10.35
C ALA A 423 -1.84 -22.02 8.96
N VAL A 424 -2.04 -23.34 8.95
CA VAL A 424 -1.87 -24.13 7.72
C VAL A 424 -2.95 -23.86 6.67
N GLY A 425 -4.16 -23.47 7.08
CA GLY A 425 -5.19 -23.02 6.16
C GLY A 425 -4.80 -21.72 5.44
N HIS A 426 -4.13 -20.81 6.15
CA HIS A 426 -3.52 -19.62 5.55
C HIS A 426 -2.43 -19.97 4.54
N GLY A 427 -1.64 -21.02 4.82
CA GLY A 427 -0.68 -21.60 3.89
C GLY A 427 -1.33 -22.10 2.59
N LEU A 428 -2.41 -22.87 2.68
CA LEU A 428 -3.22 -23.24 1.51
C LEU A 428 -3.69 -21.99 0.74
N GLY A 429 -4.16 -20.97 1.46
CA GLY A 429 -4.57 -19.69 0.89
C GLY A 429 -3.48 -19.02 0.06
N TYR A 430 -2.23 -18.97 0.54
CA TYR A 430 -1.10 -18.46 -0.24
C TYR A 430 -0.86 -19.25 -1.52
N ALA A 431 -0.93 -20.59 -1.44
CA ALA A 431 -0.68 -21.47 -2.59
C ALA A 431 -1.70 -21.24 -3.72
N VAL A 432 -2.99 -21.17 -3.38
CA VAL A 432 -4.09 -21.12 -4.36
C VAL A 432 -4.55 -19.71 -4.75
N SER A 433 -3.98 -18.66 -4.15
CA SER A 433 -4.34 -17.27 -4.44
C SER A 433 -4.14 -16.94 -5.92
N ASN A 434 -5.19 -16.45 -6.59
CA ASN A 434 -5.14 -16.06 -8.01
C ASN A 434 -4.06 -15.03 -8.34
N ARG A 435 -3.76 -14.08 -7.44
CA ARG A 435 -2.73 -13.05 -7.70
C ARG A 435 -1.32 -13.41 -7.25
N GLY A 436 -1.11 -14.62 -6.73
CA GLY A 436 0.13 -15.05 -6.05
C GLY A 436 0.08 -14.82 -4.54
N GLY A 437 1.20 -15.03 -3.83
CA GLY A 437 1.29 -15.15 -2.36
C GLY A 437 0.64 -14.01 -1.55
N CYS A 438 -0.68 -14.01 -1.39
CA CYS A 438 -1.39 -12.91 -0.75
C CYS A 438 -2.45 -13.33 0.27
N HIS A 439 -2.40 -12.71 1.44
CA HIS A 439 -3.26 -13.02 2.59
C HIS A 439 -4.73 -12.59 2.44
N ILE A 440 -5.07 -11.71 1.50
CA ILE A 440 -6.47 -11.28 1.28
C ILE A 440 -7.11 -12.11 0.17
N ASN A 441 -6.45 -12.23 -0.97
CA ASN A 441 -6.97 -13.01 -2.10
C ASN A 441 -6.84 -14.52 -1.87
N GLY A 442 -5.88 -14.95 -1.05
CA GLY A 442 -5.80 -16.32 -0.56
C GLY A 442 -6.89 -16.67 0.46
N GLY A 443 -7.70 -15.71 0.90
CA GLY A 443 -8.53 -15.85 2.09
C GLY A 443 -7.71 -15.52 3.34
N TYR A 444 -8.37 -14.98 4.36
CA TYR A 444 -7.72 -14.51 5.58
C TYR A 444 -7.92 -15.52 6.71
N LEU A 445 -7.47 -16.76 6.48
CA LEU A 445 -7.74 -17.86 7.42
C LEU A 445 -6.96 -17.73 8.72
N VAL A 446 -5.81 -17.06 8.70
CA VAL A 446 -5.06 -16.71 9.92
C VAL A 446 -5.94 -16.01 10.97
N PHE A 447 -7.01 -15.32 10.55
CA PHE A 447 -8.02 -14.80 11.46
C PHE A 447 -8.73 -15.87 12.28
N PHE A 448 -9.13 -16.99 11.67
CA PHE A 448 -9.77 -18.10 12.37
C PHE A 448 -8.77 -19.07 13.00
N GLU A 449 -7.50 -19.00 12.64
CA GLU A 449 -6.46 -19.94 13.09
C GLU A 449 -5.63 -19.40 14.25
N ALA A 450 -5.44 -18.08 14.31
CA ALA A 450 -4.52 -17.46 15.26
C ALA A 450 -5.04 -16.16 15.89
N LEU A 451 -5.77 -15.32 15.15
CA LEU A 451 -5.97 -13.91 15.55
C LEU A 451 -7.38 -13.55 16.03
N GLY A 452 -8.36 -14.37 15.75
CA GLY A 452 -9.78 -14.11 15.99
C GLY A 452 -10.22 -14.50 17.39
N PRO A 453 -11.43 -14.09 17.81
CA PRO A 453 -11.99 -14.45 19.11
C PRO A 453 -12.41 -15.93 19.17
N LEU A 454 -12.54 -16.60 18.02
CA LEU A 454 -12.81 -18.03 17.89
C LEU A 454 -11.67 -18.66 17.08
N ASN A 455 -10.96 -19.62 17.69
CA ASN A 455 -9.82 -20.28 17.05
C ASN A 455 -10.13 -21.75 16.71
N ILE A 456 -9.93 -22.08 15.44
CA ILE A 456 -9.78 -23.46 14.96
C ILE A 456 -8.32 -23.83 15.15
N ASP A 457 -8.06 -25.08 15.52
CA ASP A 457 -6.70 -25.63 15.56
C ASP A 457 -5.91 -25.22 14.29
N PRO A 458 -4.79 -24.49 14.42
CA PRO A 458 -4.07 -23.93 13.29
C PRO A 458 -3.25 -24.96 12.50
N LEU A 459 -3.04 -26.18 13.02
CA LEU A 459 -2.20 -27.19 12.37
C LEU A 459 -3.00 -28.31 11.70
N THR A 460 -4.30 -28.41 12.00
CA THR A 460 -5.14 -29.43 11.36
C THR A 460 -5.58 -28.99 9.96
N PRO A 461 -5.47 -29.86 8.93
CA PRO A 461 -6.00 -29.59 7.60
C PRO A 461 -7.53 -29.68 7.53
N LEU A 462 -8.17 -30.26 8.55
CA LEU A 462 -9.60 -30.53 8.55
C LEU A 462 -10.43 -29.23 8.43
N ALA A 463 -11.39 -29.22 7.49
CA ALA A 463 -12.27 -28.10 7.14
C ALA A 463 -11.58 -26.86 6.54
N LYS A 464 -10.24 -26.75 6.57
CA LYS A 464 -9.50 -25.58 6.06
C LYS A 464 -9.75 -25.31 4.59
N PRO A 465 -9.78 -26.30 3.67
CA PRO A 465 -10.10 -26.04 2.26
C PRO A 465 -11.47 -25.38 2.08
N ALA A 466 -12.50 -25.88 2.77
CA ALA A 466 -13.85 -25.35 2.64
C ALA A 466 -14.01 -23.94 3.22
N LEU A 467 -13.35 -23.65 4.35
CA LEU A 467 -13.32 -22.32 4.94
C LEU A 467 -12.53 -21.33 4.07
N THR A 468 -11.45 -21.80 3.43
CA THR A 468 -10.66 -21.00 2.48
C THR A 468 -11.54 -20.56 1.32
N VAL A 469 -12.25 -21.48 0.66
CA VAL A 469 -13.17 -21.16 -0.44
C VAL A 469 -14.26 -20.18 0.00
N PHE A 470 -14.85 -20.42 1.18
CA PHE A 470 -15.90 -19.55 1.72
C PHE A 470 -15.40 -18.11 1.95
N GLN A 471 -14.23 -17.95 2.58
CA GLN A 471 -13.64 -16.63 2.79
C GLN A 471 -13.26 -15.95 1.48
N GLN A 472 -12.66 -16.69 0.54
CA GLN A 472 -12.27 -16.18 -0.76
C GLN A 472 -13.51 -15.63 -1.50
N ASN A 473 -14.59 -16.41 -1.60
CA ASN A 473 -15.83 -15.98 -2.24
C ASN A 473 -16.47 -14.78 -1.51
N THR A 474 -16.52 -14.80 -0.18
CA THR A 474 -17.12 -13.70 0.60
C THR A 474 -16.34 -12.40 0.43
N MET A 475 -15.01 -12.45 0.54
CA MET A 475 -14.16 -11.26 0.38
C MET A 475 -14.20 -10.72 -1.05
N GLU A 476 -14.28 -11.61 -2.04
CA GLU A 476 -14.45 -11.24 -3.45
C GLU A 476 -15.76 -10.45 -3.66
N ALA A 477 -16.87 -10.95 -3.14
CA ALA A 477 -18.17 -10.29 -3.23
C ALA A 477 -18.19 -8.92 -2.50
N VAL A 478 -17.54 -8.83 -1.34
CA VAL A 478 -17.39 -7.54 -0.62
C VAL A 478 -16.56 -6.54 -1.43
N ALA A 479 -15.49 -6.99 -2.08
CA ALA A 479 -14.66 -6.15 -2.93
C ALA A 479 -15.40 -5.69 -4.19
N ALA A 480 -16.21 -6.56 -4.82
CA ALA A 480 -17.08 -6.23 -5.94
C ALA A 480 -18.14 -5.18 -5.56
N ALA A 481 -18.67 -5.27 -4.34
CA ALA A 481 -19.64 -4.29 -3.81
C ALA A 481 -19.03 -2.91 -3.50
N GLY A 482 -17.70 -2.77 -3.46
CA GLY A 482 -17.01 -1.53 -3.08
C GLY A 482 -16.78 -1.38 -1.56
N GLY A 483 -16.87 -2.48 -0.81
CA GLY A 483 -16.72 -2.52 0.64
C GLY A 483 -15.29 -2.81 1.12
N CYS A 484 -14.96 -2.36 2.33
CA CYS A 484 -13.74 -2.74 3.03
C CYS A 484 -13.89 -4.13 3.68
N ILE A 485 -12.89 -5.01 3.52
CA ILE A 485 -12.90 -6.35 4.11
C ILE A 485 -13.00 -6.35 5.64
N PHE A 486 -12.53 -5.32 6.36
CA PHE A 486 -12.64 -5.29 7.83
C PHE A 486 -14.09 -5.25 8.33
N THR A 487 -15.05 -4.94 7.44
CA THR A 487 -16.47 -5.06 7.78
C THR A 487 -16.93 -6.50 7.96
N THR A 488 -16.18 -7.49 7.45
CA THR A 488 -16.48 -8.91 7.62
C THR A 488 -15.99 -9.48 8.96
N TYR A 489 -15.14 -8.76 9.71
CA TYR A 489 -14.69 -9.24 11.03
C TYR A 489 -15.84 -9.31 12.03
N ALA A 490 -16.80 -8.40 11.91
CA ALA A 490 -18.00 -8.38 12.76
C ALA A 490 -19.02 -9.49 12.42
N VAL A 491 -18.72 -10.36 11.43
CA VAL A 491 -19.50 -11.58 11.21
C VAL A 491 -19.35 -12.54 12.39
N ILE A 492 -18.22 -12.50 13.09
CA ILE A 492 -18.07 -13.23 14.34
C ILE A 492 -18.70 -12.39 15.45
N PRO A 493 -19.68 -12.93 16.22
CA PRO A 493 -20.23 -12.21 17.35
C PRO A 493 -19.14 -11.86 18.37
N ASP A 494 -19.27 -10.69 19.01
CA ASP A 494 -18.36 -10.30 20.09
C ASP A 494 -18.65 -11.15 21.32
N VAL A 495 -18.06 -12.35 21.38
CA VAL A 495 -18.08 -13.19 22.58
C VAL A 495 -17.03 -12.59 23.52
N PRO A 496 -17.37 -12.27 24.78
CA PRO A 496 -16.40 -11.69 25.67
C PRO A 496 -15.17 -12.61 25.77
N SER A 497 -13.99 -12.09 25.45
CA SER A 497 -12.75 -12.88 25.46
C SER A 497 -12.42 -13.48 26.84
N TRP A 498 -12.97 -12.90 27.92
CA TRP A 498 -12.93 -13.45 29.28
C TRP A 498 -13.92 -14.60 29.52
N ALA A 499 -14.95 -14.75 28.69
CA ALA A 499 -15.96 -15.82 28.78
C ALA A 499 -15.58 -17.07 27.98
N VAL A 500 -14.58 -16.98 27.08
CA VAL A 500 -14.05 -18.12 26.33
C VAL A 500 -12.67 -18.44 26.86
N ASN A 501 -12.58 -19.35 27.83
CA ASN A 501 -11.30 -20.00 28.12
C ASN A 501 -10.89 -20.78 26.86
N PRO A 502 -9.80 -20.42 26.15
CA PRO A 502 -9.38 -21.10 24.92
C PRO A 502 -9.04 -22.59 25.15
N HIS A 503 -8.80 -22.98 26.41
CA HIS A 503 -8.59 -24.36 26.83
C HIS A 503 -9.83 -25.00 27.49
N GLY A 504 -10.93 -24.26 27.64
CA GLY A 504 -12.18 -24.69 28.26
C GLY A 504 -13.09 -25.48 27.32
N LEU A 505 -14.13 -26.11 27.90
CA LEU A 505 -15.07 -26.98 27.17
C LEU A 505 -15.80 -26.25 26.03
N ALA A 506 -16.20 -25.00 26.22
CA ALA A 506 -16.90 -24.21 25.21
C ALA A 506 -16.04 -23.92 23.96
N ALA A 507 -14.75 -23.62 24.14
CA ALA A 507 -13.81 -23.42 23.05
C ALA A 507 -13.57 -24.73 22.28
N ARG A 508 -13.45 -25.86 22.99
CA ARG A 508 -13.34 -27.20 22.38
C ARG A 508 -14.58 -27.57 21.57
N LEU A 509 -15.78 -27.36 22.11
CA LEU A 509 -17.05 -27.60 21.41
C LEU A 509 -17.19 -26.72 20.18
N THR A 510 -16.83 -25.43 20.29
CA THR A 510 -16.85 -24.50 19.15
C THR A 510 -15.84 -24.90 18.08
N GLY A 511 -14.64 -25.34 18.46
CA GLY A 511 -13.66 -25.90 17.53
C GLY A 511 -14.15 -27.17 16.82
N GLN A 512 -14.88 -28.04 17.51
CA GLN A 512 -15.52 -29.21 16.89
C GLN A 512 -16.66 -28.81 15.95
N ALA A 513 -17.50 -27.85 16.32
CA ALA A 513 -18.54 -27.31 15.44
C ALA A 513 -17.95 -26.68 14.17
N LEU A 514 -16.84 -25.94 14.31
CA LEU A 514 -16.11 -25.40 13.16
C LEU A 514 -15.53 -26.49 12.26
N LYS A 515 -15.10 -27.64 12.80
CA LYS A 515 -14.71 -28.81 12.00
C LYS A 515 -15.89 -29.43 11.25
N LEU A 516 -17.09 -29.43 11.83
CA LEU A 516 -18.32 -29.91 11.18
C LEU A 516 -18.76 -29.03 9.99
N THR A 517 -18.27 -27.78 9.90
CA THR A 517 -18.52 -26.94 8.73
C THR A 517 -18.04 -27.57 7.44
N ARG A 518 -17.12 -28.56 7.47
CA ARG A 518 -16.72 -29.34 6.30
C ARG A 518 -17.91 -29.96 5.55
N PHE A 519 -18.96 -30.36 6.26
CA PHE A 519 -20.13 -30.99 5.64
C PHE A 519 -21.08 -29.94 5.03
N LEU A 520 -21.23 -28.80 5.70
CA LEU A 520 -22.08 -27.70 5.24
C LEU A 520 -21.45 -26.93 4.07
N LEU A 521 -20.14 -26.66 4.15
CA LEU A 521 -19.39 -25.85 3.20
C LEU A 521 -18.67 -26.70 2.14
N GLY A 522 -18.54 -28.00 2.34
CA GLY A 522 -17.84 -28.89 1.41
C GLY A 522 -18.53 -29.02 0.05
N SER A 523 -19.84 -28.78 -0.01
CA SER A 523 -20.64 -28.79 -1.23
C SER A 523 -20.92 -27.39 -1.79
N GLN A 524 -20.27 -26.34 -1.27
CA GLN A 524 -20.61 -24.96 -1.64
C GLN A 524 -20.42 -24.66 -3.14
N GLY A 525 -19.39 -25.23 -3.78
CA GLY A 525 -19.19 -25.11 -5.22
C GLY A 525 -20.34 -25.70 -6.05
N LYS A 526 -21.12 -26.62 -5.48
CA LYS A 526 -22.25 -27.29 -6.16
C LYS A 526 -23.62 -26.67 -5.83
N MET A 527 -23.70 -25.76 -4.86
CA MET A 527 -24.95 -25.10 -4.50
C MET A 527 -25.40 -24.13 -5.59
N LYS A 528 -26.69 -24.14 -5.97
CA LYS A 528 -27.25 -23.17 -6.93
C LYS A 528 -27.27 -21.75 -6.33
N PRO A 529 -27.06 -20.69 -7.13
CA PRO A 529 -27.09 -19.29 -6.65
C PRO A 529 -28.37 -18.90 -5.92
N ASP A 530 -29.54 -19.43 -6.32
CA ASP A 530 -30.82 -19.13 -5.64
C ASP A 530 -31.07 -20.00 -4.39
N GLY A 531 -30.16 -20.90 -4.02
CA GLY A 531 -30.34 -21.86 -2.91
C GLY A 531 -30.34 -21.24 -1.50
N MET A 532 -29.96 -19.96 -1.36
CA MET A 532 -29.98 -19.22 -0.10
C MET A 532 -30.75 -17.90 -0.25
N PRO A 533 -32.10 -17.94 -0.32
CA PRO A 533 -32.94 -16.79 -0.64
C PRO A 533 -33.21 -15.86 0.56
N PHE A 534 -32.26 -15.73 1.49
CA PHE A 534 -32.38 -14.89 2.68
C PHE A 534 -31.17 -13.96 2.84
N HIS A 535 -31.28 -12.96 3.70
CA HIS A 535 -30.16 -12.10 4.10
C HIS A 535 -29.64 -12.54 5.46
N LEU A 536 -28.33 -12.73 5.58
CA LEU A 536 -27.72 -13.05 6.87
C LEU A 536 -27.52 -11.76 7.68
N PRO A 537 -28.08 -11.61 8.90
CA PRO A 537 -27.97 -10.37 9.67
C PRO A 537 -26.52 -9.95 9.97
N LEU A 538 -25.62 -10.92 10.14
CA LEU A 538 -24.19 -10.71 10.40
C LEU A 538 -23.39 -10.33 9.14
N LEU A 539 -23.97 -10.51 7.94
CA LEU A 539 -23.39 -10.11 6.65
C LEU A 539 -24.36 -9.14 5.92
N PRO A 540 -24.48 -7.89 6.40
CA PRO A 540 -25.50 -6.94 5.95
C PRO A 540 -25.29 -6.45 4.50
N HIS A 541 -24.16 -6.78 3.86
CA HIS A 541 -23.83 -6.36 2.49
C HIS A 541 -24.92 -6.72 1.48
N SER A 542 -25.47 -7.93 1.53
CA SER A 542 -26.53 -8.36 0.61
C SER A 542 -27.79 -7.51 0.74
N LYS A 543 -28.22 -7.22 1.98
CA LYS A 543 -29.38 -6.37 2.25
C LYS A 543 -29.15 -4.93 1.84
N ALA A 544 -27.96 -4.39 2.15
CA ALA A 544 -27.57 -3.04 1.78
C ALA A 544 -27.53 -2.87 0.25
N LEU A 545 -27.00 -3.85 -0.49
CA LEU A 545 -27.03 -3.86 -1.95
C LEU A 545 -28.45 -3.89 -2.50
N ALA A 546 -29.31 -4.77 -1.97
CA ALA A 546 -30.69 -4.88 -2.43
C ALA A 546 -31.46 -3.57 -2.24
N THR A 547 -31.37 -2.95 -1.06
CA THR A 547 -32.09 -1.71 -0.76
C THR A 547 -31.48 -0.49 -1.45
N TRP A 548 -30.17 -0.48 -1.69
CA TRP A 548 -29.50 0.61 -2.41
C TRP A 548 -29.76 0.60 -3.91
N THR A 549 -29.63 -0.58 -4.54
CA THR A 549 -29.62 -0.71 -6.01
C THR A 549 -30.98 -1.09 -6.60
N GLY A 550 -31.86 -1.70 -5.80
CA GLY A 550 -33.07 -2.35 -6.28
C GLY A 550 -32.81 -3.73 -6.92
N MET A 551 -31.57 -4.21 -6.95
CA MET A 551 -31.26 -5.57 -7.43
C MET A 551 -31.78 -6.64 -6.48
N LYS A 552 -32.22 -7.78 -7.02
CA LYS A 552 -32.42 -9.00 -6.23
C LYS A 552 -31.05 -9.45 -5.73
N MET A 553 -30.78 -9.27 -4.43
CA MET A 553 -29.48 -9.61 -3.85
C MET A 553 -29.63 -10.33 -2.50
N ASN A 554 -29.81 -11.64 -2.54
CA ASN A 554 -29.80 -12.50 -1.35
C ASN A 554 -28.38 -13.04 -1.06
N LEU A 555 -28.22 -13.85 -0.01
CA LEU A 555 -26.92 -14.44 0.35
C LEU A 555 -26.34 -15.33 -0.75
N GLY A 556 -27.18 -16.11 -1.44
CA GLY A 556 -26.74 -17.01 -2.49
C GLY A 556 -26.21 -16.28 -3.72
N LEU A 557 -26.94 -15.26 -4.20
CA LEU A 557 -26.52 -14.40 -5.30
C LEU A 557 -25.25 -13.61 -4.95
N PHE A 558 -25.17 -13.08 -3.73
CA PHE A 558 -23.97 -12.39 -3.24
C PHE A 558 -22.75 -13.31 -3.24
N SER A 559 -22.91 -14.56 -2.76
CA SER A 559 -21.84 -15.56 -2.77
C SER A 559 -21.45 -15.95 -4.20
N ALA A 560 -22.43 -16.06 -5.11
CA ALA A 560 -22.20 -16.38 -6.51
C ALA A 560 -21.41 -15.29 -7.25
N VAL A 561 -21.59 -14.00 -6.91
CA VAL A 561 -20.74 -12.91 -7.44
C VAL A 561 -19.27 -13.16 -7.09
N GLY A 562 -19.01 -13.54 -5.83
CA GLY A 562 -17.66 -13.84 -5.38
C GLY A 562 -17.08 -15.11 -6.00
N GLU A 563 -17.87 -16.18 -6.07
CA GLU A 563 -17.46 -17.45 -6.69
C GLU A 563 -17.16 -17.26 -8.19
N ARG A 564 -18.00 -16.49 -8.90
CA ARG A 564 -17.81 -16.11 -10.30
C ARG A 564 -16.54 -15.31 -10.52
N GLY A 565 -16.34 -14.25 -9.74
CA GLY A 565 -15.13 -13.42 -9.83
C GLY A 565 -13.86 -14.23 -9.61
N TYR A 566 -13.82 -15.06 -8.58
CA TYR A 566 -12.66 -15.89 -8.27
C TYR A 566 -12.39 -16.97 -9.32
N THR A 567 -13.45 -17.60 -9.85
CA THR A 567 -13.34 -18.63 -10.89
C THR A 567 -12.88 -18.02 -12.22
N LEU A 568 -13.37 -16.83 -12.56
CA LEU A 568 -12.93 -16.11 -13.75
C LEU A 568 -11.46 -15.69 -13.68
N GLU A 569 -11.01 -15.23 -12.51
CA GLU A 569 -9.58 -15.00 -12.26
C GLU A 569 -8.74 -16.28 -12.41
N ARG A 570 -9.24 -17.44 -11.94
CA ARG A 570 -8.57 -18.74 -12.16
C ARG A 570 -8.49 -19.07 -13.64
N LEU A 571 -9.57 -18.92 -14.39
CA LEU A 571 -9.60 -19.16 -15.83
C LEU A 571 -8.62 -18.26 -16.58
N PHE A 572 -8.54 -16.98 -16.20
CA PHE A 572 -7.54 -16.06 -16.73
C PHE A 572 -6.13 -16.57 -16.48
N ASN A 573 -5.81 -17.00 -15.26
CA ASN A 573 -4.49 -17.55 -14.94
C ASN A 573 -4.15 -18.82 -15.73
N LEU A 574 -5.10 -19.76 -15.85
CA LEU A 574 -4.94 -20.97 -16.66
C LEU A 574 -4.67 -20.60 -18.11
N ARG A 575 -5.41 -19.63 -18.65
CA ARG A 575 -5.23 -19.07 -20.01
C ARG A 575 -3.84 -18.45 -20.20
N GLU A 576 -3.26 -17.86 -19.17
CA GLU A 576 -1.88 -17.33 -19.17
C GLU A 576 -0.81 -18.38 -18.88
N GLY A 577 -1.17 -19.65 -18.60
CA GLY A 577 -0.23 -20.75 -18.36
C GLY A 577 0.21 -20.94 -16.90
N ILE A 578 -0.51 -20.36 -15.94
CA ILE A 578 -0.35 -20.65 -14.50
C ILE A 578 -1.25 -21.85 -14.18
N LEU A 579 -0.65 -23.04 -14.11
CA LEU A 579 -1.36 -24.32 -13.94
C LEU A 579 -1.28 -24.81 -12.47
N ALA A 580 -1.84 -25.99 -12.19
CA ALA A 580 -1.92 -26.54 -10.82
C ALA A 580 -0.57 -26.80 -10.16
N ASP A 581 0.49 -27.07 -10.93
CA ASP A 581 1.86 -27.22 -10.41
C ASP A 581 2.41 -25.92 -9.79
N GLU A 582 1.78 -24.77 -10.06
CA GLU A 582 2.10 -23.49 -9.43
C GLU A 582 1.19 -23.12 -8.26
N ASP A 583 0.21 -23.96 -7.92
CA ASP A 583 -0.49 -23.88 -6.63
C ASP A 583 0.39 -24.49 -5.52
N ALA A 584 1.58 -23.91 -5.37
CA ALA A 584 2.68 -24.41 -4.56
C ALA A 584 3.20 -23.37 -3.56
N LEU A 585 3.99 -23.85 -2.59
CA LEU A 585 4.74 -23.06 -1.62
C LEU A 585 6.22 -23.45 -1.70
N PRO A 586 7.15 -22.58 -1.25
CA PRO A 586 8.56 -22.93 -1.12
C PRO A 586 8.77 -24.13 -0.18
N PRO A 587 9.78 -24.99 -0.41
CA PRO A 587 10.04 -26.18 0.40
C PRO A 587 10.08 -25.93 1.90
N ARG A 588 10.64 -24.79 2.34
CA ARG A 588 10.66 -24.36 3.76
C ARG A 588 9.27 -24.38 4.41
N MET A 589 8.20 -24.13 3.66
CA MET A 589 6.84 -24.07 4.18
C MET A 589 6.17 -25.44 4.27
N THR A 590 6.54 -26.39 3.41
CA THR A 590 5.90 -27.71 3.31
C THR A 590 6.71 -28.82 3.97
N ASP A 591 8.04 -28.71 3.95
CA ASP A 591 8.94 -29.81 4.27
C ASP A 591 9.62 -29.61 5.63
N GLU A 592 9.93 -28.36 5.98
CA GLU A 592 10.61 -27.99 7.24
C GLU A 592 9.60 -27.63 8.35
N PRO A 593 9.54 -28.38 9.47
CA PRO A 593 8.77 -27.97 10.63
C PRO A 593 9.33 -26.65 11.21
N GLN A 594 8.47 -25.65 11.38
CA GLN A 594 8.82 -24.39 12.02
C GLN A 594 9.28 -24.60 13.47
N ARG A 595 8.66 -25.54 14.17
CA ARG A 595 8.98 -25.94 15.54
C ARG A 595 9.51 -27.37 15.50
N PRO A 596 10.81 -27.60 15.74
CA PRO A 596 11.42 -28.93 15.62
C PRO A 596 10.76 -30.03 16.46
N ARG A 597 10.14 -29.66 17.60
CA ARG A 597 9.43 -30.59 18.50
C ARG A 597 7.96 -30.83 18.11
N VAL A 598 7.45 -30.15 17.07
CA VAL A 598 6.07 -30.27 16.58
C VAL A 598 6.13 -30.56 15.07
N PRO A 599 6.25 -31.82 14.64
CA PRO A 599 6.40 -32.19 13.23
C PRO A 599 5.30 -31.65 12.31
N GLU A 600 4.10 -31.43 12.85
CA GLU A 600 2.93 -30.88 12.16
C GLU A 600 3.01 -29.37 11.93
N SER A 601 4.03 -28.68 12.46
CA SER A 601 4.26 -27.25 12.21
C SER A 601 4.84 -26.98 10.82
N ARG A 602 4.20 -27.54 9.80
CA ARG A 602 4.45 -27.37 8.37
C ARG A 602 3.12 -27.39 7.63
N VAL A 603 3.05 -26.80 6.44
CA VAL A 603 1.80 -26.77 5.68
C VAL A 603 1.58 -28.12 4.98
N PRO A 604 0.54 -28.93 5.32
CA PRO A 604 0.24 -30.19 4.66
C PRO A 604 -0.49 -29.94 3.32
N LEU A 605 0.17 -29.25 2.40
CA LEU A 605 -0.43 -28.78 1.14
C LEU A 605 -0.91 -29.94 0.27
N ALA A 606 -0.14 -31.03 0.21
CA ALA A 606 -0.48 -32.24 -0.56
C ALA A 606 -1.80 -32.88 -0.11
N GLU A 607 -2.17 -32.75 1.17
CA GLU A 607 -3.45 -33.23 1.70
C GLU A 607 -4.59 -32.24 1.40
N MET A 608 -4.33 -30.95 1.56
CA MET A 608 -5.38 -29.92 1.47
C MET A 608 -5.76 -29.54 0.03
N LEU A 609 -4.80 -29.53 -0.89
CA LEU A 609 -5.00 -29.01 -2.26
C LEU A 609 -6.03 -29.82 -3.07
N PRO A 610 -6.01 -31.17 -3.07
CA PRO A 610 -7.04 -31.95 -3.78
C PRO A 610 -8.45 -31.69 -3.24
N VAL A 611 -8.58 -31.58 -1.91
CA VAL A 611 -9.87 -31.27 -1.25
C VAL A 611 -10.32 -29.86 -1.63
N TYR A 612 -9.40 -28.89 -1.70
CA TYR A 612 -9.71 -27.54 -2.14
C TYR A 612 -10.31 -27.51 -3.55
N TYR A 613 -9.70 -28.22 -4.51
CA TYR A 613 -10.25 -28.31 -5.87
C TYR A 613 -11.63 -28.95 -5.89
N GLN A 614 -11.86 -30.02 -5.13
CA GLN A 614 -13.18 -30.63 -5.02
C GLN A 614 -14.23 -29.67 -4.47
N VAL A 615 -13.91 -28.88 -3.43
CA VAL A 615 -14.86 -27.91 -2.85
C VAL A 615 -15.14 -26.75 -3.82
N ARG A 616 -14.16 -26.36 -4.62
CA ARG A 616 -14.29 -25.37 -5.70
C ARG A 616 -15.10 -25.87 -6.89
N ASP A 617 -15.43 -27.16 -6.95
CA ASP A 617 -15.94 -27.84 -8.15
C ASP A 617 -14.99 -27.70 -9.36
N TRP A 618 -13.71 -27.94 -9.11
CA TRP A 618 -12.64 -28.01 -10.10
C TRP A 618 -12.14 -29.46 -10.22
N ASP A 619 -11.53 -29.80 -11.35
CA ASP A 619 -10.89 -31.10 -11.55
C ASP A 619 -9.54 -31.22 -10.80
N ALA A 620 -8.91 -32.40 -10.85
CA ALA A 620 -7.62 -32.65 -10.20
C ALA A 620 -6.46 -31.80 -10.74
N ARG A 621 -6.64 -31.15 -11.90
CA ARG A 621 -5.68 -30.21 -12.51
C ARG A 621 -6.01 -28.76 -12.12
N GLY A 622 -6.94 -28.56 -11.18
CA GLY A 622 -7.41 -27.25 -10.75
C GLY A 622 -8.12 -26.47 -11.85
N VAL A 623 -8.78 -27.17 -12.78
CA VAL A 623 -9.55 -26.57 -13.88
C VAL A 623 -11.04 -26.58 -13.53
N PRO A 624 -11.75 -25.44 -13.59
CA PRO A 624 -13.20 -25.39 -13.38
C PRO A 624 -13.98 -26.37 -14.25
N THR A 625 -14.95 -27.07 -13.66
CA THR A 625 -15.82 -28.00 -14.41
C THR A 625 -16.78 -27.25 -15.34
N LEU A 626 -17.25 -27.90 -16.40
CA LEU A 626 -18.26 -27.31 -17.31
C LEU A 626 -19.61 -27.07 -16.62
N ASP A 627 -19.95 -27.88 -15.59
CA ASP A 627 -21.15 -27.64 -14.78
C ASP A 627 -21.02 -26.36 -13.95
N LEU A 628 -19.84 -26.11 -13.38
CA LEU A 628 -19.55 -24.87 -12.66
C LEU A 628 -19.62 -23.65 -13.59
N LEU A 629 -19.08 -23.74 -14.81
CA LEU A 629 -19.16 -22.66 -15.79
C LEU A 629 -20.61 -22.30 -16.12
N ARG A 630 -21.45 -23.31 -16.41
CA ARG A 630 -22.89 -23.13 -16.63
C ARG A 630 -23.59 -22.52 -15.41
N LYS A 631 -23.27 -22.98 -14.20
CA LYS A 631 -23.83 -22.44 -12.94
C LYS A 631 -23.51 -20.95 -12.76
N LEU A 632 -22.32 -20.52 -13.17
CA LEU A 632 -21.81 -19.17 -12.94
C LEU A 632 -21.96 -18.23 -14.15
N ASP A 633 -22.64 -18.64 -15.23
CA ASP A 633 -22.77 -17.86 -16.47
C ASP A 633 -21.40 -17.53 -17.09
N LEU A 634 -20.51 -18.53 -17.18
CA LEU A 634 -19.15 -18.45 -17.74
C LEU A 634 -18.95 -19.40 -18.93
N ASP A 635 -20.02 -19.74 -19.65
CA ASP A 635 -20.00 -20.68 -20.79
C ASP A 635 -19.03 -20.26 -21.90
N ASP A 636 -18.78 -18.96 -22.04
CA ASP A 636 -17.82 -18.40 -23.00
C ASP A 636 -16.36 -18.82 -22.71
N ALA A 637 -16.07 -19.32 -21.51
CA ALA A 637 -14.76 -19.87 -21.15
C ALA A 637 -14.61 -21.38 -21.41
N ALA A 638 -15.68 -22.08 -21.78
CA ALA A 638 -15.63 -23.53 -22.05
C ALA A 638 -14.60 -23.94 -23.13
N PRO A 639 -14.39 -23.18 -24.23
CA PRO A 639 -13.35 -23.49 -25.20
C PRO A 639 -11.94 -23.51 -24.60
N VAL A 640 -11.63 -22.59 -23.67
CA VAL A 640 -10.32 -22.54 -23.00
C VAL A 640 -10.11 -23.77 -22.13
N VAL A 641 -11.15 -24.23 -21.43
CA VAL A 641 -11.11 -25.47 -20.64
C VAL A 641 -10.87 -26.69 -21.52
N ALA A 642 -11.56 -26.77 -22.67
CA ALA A 642 -11.37 -27.87 -23.62
C ALA A 642 -9.96 -27.88 -24.23
N ASP A 643 -9.44 -26.72 -24.62
CA ASP A 643 -8.08 -26.58 -25.19
C ASP A 643 -7.00 -26.95 -24.18
N LEU A 644 -7.13 -26.48 -22.92
CA LEU A 644 -6.21 -26.84 -21.85
C LEU A 644 -6.20 -28.34 -21.59
N GLY A 645 -7.35 -29.00 -21.68
CA GLY A 645 -7.46 -30.45 -21.57
C GLY A 645 -6.75 -31.22 -22.67
N ARG A 646 -6.68 -30.67 -23.89
CA ARG A 646 -6.07 -31.30 -25.07
C ARG A 646 -4.57 -31.00 -25.21
N ALA A 647 -4.13 -29.79 -24.91
CA ALA A 647 -2.78 -29.31 -25.23
C ALA A 647 -2.19 -28.40 -24.12
N PRO A 648 -2.00 -28.90 -22.89
CA PRO A 648 -1.53 -28.08 -21.75
C PRO A 648 -0.15 -27.46 -21.98
N GLU A 649 0.74 -28.11 -22.73
CA GLU A 649 2.07 -27.58 -23.05
C GLU A 649 2.02 -26.26 -23.84
N THR A 650 0.98 -26.04 -24.65
CA THR A 650 0.85 -24.78 -25.40
C THR A 650 0.68 -23.56 -24.48
N PHE A 651 0.02 -23.75 -23.33
CA PHE A 651 -0.15 -22.73 -22.31
C PHE A 651 1.15 -22.50 -21.54
N ARG A 652 1.90 -23.57 -21.24
CA ARG A 652 3.24 -23.48 -20.62
C ARG A 652 4.23 -22.75 -21.51
N ASP A 653 4.28 -23.10 -22.79
CA ASP A 653 5.15 -22.47 -23.78
C ASP A 653 4.82 -20.99 -23.97
N ARG A 654 3.53 -20.64 -23.95
CA ARG A 654 3.10 -19.23 -23.95
C ARG A 654 3.68 -18.48 -22.77
N ARG A 655 3.58 -19.06 -21.56
CA ARG A 655 4.13 -18.43 -20.35
C ARG A 655 5.65 -18.36 -20.38
N ARG A 656 6.33 -19.38 -20.90
CA ARG A 656 7.78 -19.36 -21.07
C ARG A 656 8.21 -18.22 -22.00
N ARG A 657 7.59 -18.11 -23.18
CA ARG A 657 7.83 -17.01 -24.12
C ARG A 657 7.58 -15.64 -23.52
N LEU A 658 6.52 -15.50 -22.71
CA LEU A 658 6.25 -14.27 -21.96
C LEU A 658 7.44 -13.92 -21.06
N LEU A 659 7.85 -14.85 -20.19
CA LEU A 659 8.94 -14.66 -19.23
C LEU A 659 10.29 -14.39 -19.91
N ASP A 660 10.56 -15.05 -21.04
CA ASP A 660 11.79 -14.87 -21.82
C ASP A 660 11.84 -13.47 -22.49
N GLY A 661 10.70 -12.96 -22.95
CA GLY A 661 10.57 -11.68 -23.65
C GLY A 661 10.50 -10.44 -22.75
N GLU A 662 10.28 -10.59 -21.43
CA GLU A 662 10.07 -9.46 -20.50
C GLU A 662 11.23 -8.44 -20.52
N ARG A 663 12.47 -8.90 -20.75
CA ARG A 663 13.67 -8.05 -20.69
C ARG A 663 13.73 -7.03 -21.82
N ASP A 664 13.24 -7.36 -23.00
CA ASP A 664 13.32 -6.47 -24.16
C ASP A 664 12.33 -5.31 -24.04
N VAL A 665 11.11 -5.60 -23.57
CA VAL A 665 10.10 -4.58 -23.27
C VAL A 665 10.60 -3.64 -22.16
N LEU A 666 11.17 -4.20 -21.09
CA LEU A 666 11.70 -3.42 -19.97
C LEU A 666 12.79 -2.42 -20.42
N ARG A 667 13.75 -2.86 -21.24
CA ARG A 667 14.86 -2.01 -21.72
C ARG A 667 14.38 -0.80 -22.50
N GLY A 668 13.44 -1.00 -23.44
CA GLY A 668 12.91 0.09 -24.25
C GLY A 668 12.20 1.15 -23.42
N VAL A 669 11.35 0.71 -22.48
CA VAL A 669 10.58 1.63 -21.63
C VAL A 669 11.47 2.37 -20.62
N LEU A 670 12.49 1.71 -20.06
CA LEU A 670 13.44 2.36 -19.14
C LEU A 670 14.27 3.46 -19.82
N ALA A 671 14.64 3.28 -21.09
CA ALA A 671 15.38 4.30 -21.85
C ALA A 671 14.55 5.59 -22.00
N ASP A 672 13.27 5.47 -22.32
CA ASP A 672 12.35 6.62 -22.36
C ASP A 672 12.19 7.28 -20.99
N SER A 673 12.01 6.48 -19.93
CA SER A 673 11.83 7.01 -18.58
C SER A 673 13.02 7.85 -18.10
N ARG A 674 14.24 7.40 -18.36
CA ARG A 674 15.47 8.16 -18.05
C ARG A 674 15.53 9.47 -18.82
N ARG A 675 15.25 9.43 -20.13
CA ARG A 675 15.16 10.65 -20.97
C ARG A 675 14.18 11.66 -20.38
N TRP A 676 12.98 11.24 -19.98
CA TRP A 676 11.99 12.14 -19.40
C TRP A 676 12.41 12.68 -18.02
N ALA A 677 13.07 11.87 -17.20
CA ALA A 677 13.61 12.31 -15.93
C ALA A 677 14.69 13.39 -16.14
N ASP A 678 15.52 13.28 -17.19
CA ASP A 678 16.50 14.31 -17.52
C ASP A 678 15.84 15.59 -18.08
N GLU A 679 14.79 15.45 -18.90
CA GLU A 679 14.06 16.56 -19.52
C GLU A 679 13.12 17.34 -18.56
N ALA A 680 12.65 16.73 -17.47
CA ALA A 680 11.68 17.33 -16.54
C ALA A 680 12.12 18.70 -15.93
N GLY A 681 13.42 19.00 -15.98
CA GLY A 681 13.96 20.37 -15.96
C GLY A 681 13.61 21.25 -14.75
N ARG A 682 13.65 22.58 -14.95
CA ARG A 682 13.55 23.61 -13.90
C ARG A 682 12.26 23.55 -13.06
N ARG A 683 11.13 23.25 -13.68
CA ARG A 683 9.80 23.25 -13.05
C ARG A 683 9.62 22.12 -12.05
N ARG A 684 10.29 20.98 -12.26
CA ARG A 684 10.39 19.89 -11.29
C ARG A 684 11.02 20.39 -10.00
N ASP A 685 12.19 21.02 -10.09
CA ASP A 685 12.87 21.45 -8.87
C ASP A 685 12.22 22.71 -8.26
N GLU A 686 11.48 23.52 -9.03
CA GLU A 686 10.58 24.53 -8.46
C GLU A 686 9.48 23.91 -7.61
N LEU A 687 8.84 22.82 -8.06
CA LEU A 687 7.80 22.10 -7.31
C LEU A 687 8.38 21.39 -6.09
N ARG A 688 9.53 20.71 -6.24
CA ARG A 688 10.25 20.10 -5.11
C ARG A 688 10.63 21.16 -4.09
N SER A 689 11.26 22.26 -4.51
CA SER A 689 11.59 23.36 -3.62
C SER A 689 10.34 24.02 -3.03
N SER A 690 9.23 24.12 -3.76
CA SER A 690 7.96 24.64 -3.23
C SER A 690 7.38 23.73 -2.15
N PHE A 691 7.47 22.42 -2.34
CA PHE A 691 7.06 21.43 -1.35
C PHE A 691 7.96 21.48 -0.12
N GLU A 692 9.28 21.44 -0.29
CA GLU A 692 10.27 21.60 0.79
C GLU A 692 10.04 22.91 1.55
N ARG A 693 9.78 24.02 0.85
CA ARG A 693 9.39 25.32 1.44
C ARG A 693 8.09 25.20 2.23
N SER A 694 7.04 24.62 1.65
CA SER A 694 5.74 24.46 2.33
C SER A 694 5.86 23.64 3.61
N GLN A 695 6.70 22.60 3.59
CA GLN A 695 7.00 21.77 4.75
C GLN A 695 7.84 22.57 5.78
N ALA A 696 8.82 23.35 5.33
CA ALA A 696 9.68 24.16 6.21
C ALA A 696 8.97 25.38 6.82
N ARG A 697 7.94 25.93 6.16
CA ARG A 697 7.26 27.18 6.53
C ARG A 697 6.59 27.12 7.91
N ASP A 698 5.88 26.05 8.24
CA ASP A 698 5.22 25.90 9.56
C ASP A 698 6.23 25.85 10.71
N TRP A 699 7.38 25.23 10.48
CA TRP A 699 8.48 25.16 11.46
C TRP A 699 9.20 26.50 11.58
N ALA A 700 9.58 27.11 10.44
CA ALA A 700 10.30 28.38 10.37
C ALA A 700 9.52 29.54 11.01
N VAL A 701 8.21 29.62 10.77
CA VAL A 701 7.34 30.64 11.39
C VAL A 701 7.39 30.56 12.92
N ARG A 702 7.38 29.35 13.48
CA ARG A 702 7.42 29.14 14.93
C ARG A 702 8.78 29.49 15.53
N VAL A 703 9.88 29.09 14.90
CA VAL A 703 11.24 29.26 15.48
C VAL A 703 11.86 30.65 15.27
N ARG A 704 11.31 31.49 14.38
CA ARG A 704 11.78 32.88 14.21
C ARG A 704 11.62 33.71 15.47
N ARG A 705 10.49 33.52 16.15
CA ARG A 705 10.07 34.28 17.34
C ARG A 705 10.30 33.50 18.65
N SER A 706 10.96 32.35 18.58
CA SER A 706 11.20 31.50 19.74
C SER A 706 12.67 31.06 19.82
N TRP A 707 13.22 31.02 21.02
CA TRP A 707 14.47 30.31 21.31
C TRP A 707 14.20 28.87 21.70
N PHE A 708 15.19 28.02 21.47
CA PHE A 708 15.23 26.72 22.11
C PHE A 708 15.67 26.89 23.55
N ASP A 709 15.30 25.98 24.43
CA ASP A 709 15.80 25.92 25.81
C ASP A 709 15.92 24.44 26.21
N ILE A 710 16.73 24.14 27.22
CA ILE A 710 16.88 22.77 27.72
C ILE A 710 16.19 22.66 29.06
N ASP A 711 15.06 21.95 29.08
CA ASP A 711 14.38 21.56 30.30
C ASP A 711 15.27 20.59 31.09
N PHE A 712 15.75 21.07 32.23
CA PHE A 712 16.65 20.34 33.10
C PHE A 712 15.99 19.06 33.64
N GLU A 713 14.69 19.06 33.93
CA GLU A 713 14.00 17.88 34.49
C GLU A 713 13.87 16.76 33.46
N ARG A 714 13.68 17.15 32.20
CA ARG A 714 13.55 16.23 31.07
C ARG A 714 14.88 15.72 30.52
N CYS A 715 15.98 16.47 30.71
CA CYS A 715 17.28 16.13 30.15
C CYS A 715 17.89 14.84 30.75
N LYS A 716 18.05 13.80 29.92
CA LYS A 716 18.71 12.53 30.28
C LYS A 716 20.21 12.45 29.98
N ARG A 717 20.87 13.61 29.77
CA ARG A 717 22.35 13.73 29.76
C ARG A 717 23.07 12.97 28.64
N CYS A 718 22.41 12.70 27.51
CA CYS A 718 22.98 11.96 26.38
C CYS A 718 23.96 12.76 25.50
N GLY A 719 23.92 14.10 25.57
CA GLY A 719 24.78 14.98 24.78
C GLY A 719 24.46 15.06 23.27
N LEU A 720 23.41 14.40 22.79
CA LEU A 720 23.03 14.39 21.37
C LEU A 720 22.73 15.80 20.84
N CYS A 721 22.00 16.60 21.62
CA CYS A 721 21.70 17.98 21.26
C CYS A 721 22.97 18.83 21.14
N ALA A 722 23.98 18.59 21.99
CA ALA A 722 25.27 19.28 21.93
C ALA A 722 26.06 18.91 20.67
N LYS A 723 26.14 17.61 20.35
CA LYS A 723 26.79 17.12 19.12
C LYS A 723 26.15 17.65 17.84
N ALA A 724 24.83 17.86 17.86
CA ALA A 724 24.09 18.38 16.73
C ALA A 724 24.14 19.92 16.60
N CYS A 725 24.68 20.63 17.60
CA CYS A 725 24.71 22.07 17.60
C CYS A 725 25.79 22.61 16.65
N PRO A 726 25.44 23.35 15.59
CA PRO A 726 26.42 23.77 14.57
C PRO A 726 27.28 24.97 14.98
N VAL A 727 27.03 25.53 16.16
CA VAL A 727 27.60 26.79 16.68
C VAL A 727 28.03 26.67 18.14
N ASP A 728 28.09 25.43 18.66
CA ASP A 728 28.49 25.13 20.04
C ASP A 728 27.73 25.96 21.09
N ALA A 729 26.44 26.20 20.83
CA ALA A 729 25.55 26.89 21.76
C ALA A 729 25.12 26.01 22.92
N ILE A 730 25.45 24.71 22.92
CA ILE A 730 25.04 23.79 23.99
C ILE A 730 26.27 23.32 24.74
N GLU A 731 26.37 23.76 25.99
CA GLU A 731 27.35 23.28 26.95
C GLU A 731 26.92 21.92 27.48
N TRP A 732 27.77 20.92 27.28
CA TRP A 732 27.54 19.58 27.81
C TRP A 732 28.86 18.91 28.16
N ARG A 733 28.89 18.23 29.31
CA ARG A 733 29.99 17.36 29.74
C ARG A 733 29.45 15.95 29.94
N ARG A 734 30.30 14.94 29.74
CA ARG A 734 29.92 13.52 29.87
C ARG A 734 29.32 13.27 31.26
N GLY A 735 28.06 12.82 31.29
CA GLY A 735 27.30 12.56 32.52
C GLY A 735 26.59 13.78 33.13
N GLY A 736 26.76 14.98 32.56
CA GLY A 736 26.10 16.23 32.97
C GLY A 736 24.83 16.55 32.18
N LYS A 737 23.95 17.39 32.74
CA LYS A 737 22.81 17.95 32.00
C LYS A 737 23.30 18.96 30.96
N ALA A 738 22.70 18.95 29.78
CA ALA A 738 23.02 19.91 28.73
C ALA A 738 22.42 21.28 29.09
N ARG A 739 23.13 22.36 28.78
CA ARG A 739 22.67 23.74 28.98
C ARG A 739 22.82 24.51 27.69
N LEU A 740 21.78 25.21 27.28
CA LEU A 740 21.85 26.09 26.11
C LEU A 740 22.33 27.48 26.53
N VAL A 741 23.36 27.97 25.84
CA VAL A 741 23.84 29.34 25.86
C VAL A 741 23.07 30.13 24.81
N GLN A 742 22.06 30.87 25.26
CA GLN A 742 21.07 31.52 24.39
C GLN A 742 21.70 32.51 23.41
N GLU A 743 22.78 33.17 23.83
CA GLU A 743 23.51 34.18 23.06
C GLU A 743 24.17 33.59 21.80
N LYS A 744 24.52 32.30 21.84
CA LYS A 744 25.12 31.57 20.71
C LYS A 744 24.06 30.89 19.84
N CYS A 745 22.81 30.80 20.30
CA CYS A 745 21.76 30.05 19.63
C CYS A 745 21.28 30.75 18.35
N ILE A 746 21.52 30.10 17.21
CA ILE A 746 21.08 30.60 15.89
C ILE A 746 19.66 30.13 15.49
N ARG A 747 18.90 29.53 16.40
CA ARG A 747 17.50 29.10 16.18
C ARG A 747 17.29 28.12 15.02
N CYS A 748 18.30 27.32 14.68
CA CYS A 748 18.20 26.34 13.59
C CYS A 748 17.33 25.12 13.93
N GLY A 749 17.17 24.79 15.22
CA GLY A 749 16.35 23.68 15.68
C GLY A 749 16.96 22.28 15.56
N LEU A 750 18.22 22.17 15.11
CA LEU A 750 18.92 20.88 15.05
C LEU A 750 19.03 20.20 16.42
N CYS A 751 19.18 20.97 17.50
CA CYS A 751 19.21 20.43 18.85
C CYS A 751 17.87 19.81 19.28
N HIS A 752 16.75 20.38 18.83
CA HIS A 752 15.41 19.85 19.08
C HIS A 752 15.18 18.55 18.28
N GLN A 753 15.60 18.53 17.01
CA GLN A 753 15.55 17.32 16.19
C GLN A 753 16.43 16.18 16.73
N ALA A 754 17.59 16.53 17.29
CA ALA A 754 18.51 15.57 17.88
C ALA A 754 18.15 15.15 19.31
N CYS A 755 17.19 15.82 19.96
CA CYS A 755 16.72 15.42 21.27
C CYS A 755 15.74 14.25 21.13
N PRO A 756 16.01 13.07 21.71
CA PRO A 756 15.10 11.95 21.62
C PRO A 756 13.68 12.30 22.09
N PRO A 757 12.62 11.90 21.36
CA PRO A 757 11.24 12.34 21.64
C PRO A 757 10.73 11.96 23.03
N HIS A 758 11.20 10.84 23.58
CA HIS A 758 10.84 10.39 24.92
C HIS A 758 11.54 11.18 26.04
N PHE A 759 12.55 11.99 25.72
CA PHE A 759 13.08 13.00 26.63
C PHE A 759 12.31 14.30 26.48
N ASP A 760 12.10 14.76 25.24
CA ASP A 760 11.47 16.05 24.92
C ASP A 760 12.07 17.21 25.75
N ALA A 761 13.39 17.17 25.92
CA ALA A 761 14.10 18.08 26.81
C ALA A 761 14.43 19.42 26.14
N VAL A 762 14.37 19.52 24.82
CA VAL A 762 14.62 20.76 24.10
C VAL A 762 13.29 21.42 23.76
N VAL A 763 12.92 22.45 24.51
CA VAL A 763 11.63 23.14 24.42
C VAL A 763 11.75 24.48 23.71
N LEU A 764 10.64 25.05 23.27
CA LEU A 764 10.59 26.39 22.68
C LEU A 764 10.12 27.42 23.72
N ARG A 765 10.75 28.59 23.74
CA ARG A 765 10.42 29.75 24.57
C ARG A 765 10.36 31.00 23.69
N ASP A 766 9.50 31.96 23.99
CA ASP A 766 9.44 33.19 23.20
C ASP A 766 10.71 34.05 23.37
N VAL A 767 11.08 34.74 22.29
CA VAL A 767 12.25 35.63 22.27
C VAL A 767 11.83 37.04 22.74
N PRO A 768 12.59 37.69 23.64
CA PRO A 768 12.41 39.11 23.96
C PRO A 768 12.45 40.01 22.72
N ALA A 769 11.61 41.05 22.68
CA ALA A 769 11.42 41.90 21.50
C ALA A 769 12.72 42.56 20.99
N ASP A 770 13.64 42.92 21.89
CA ASP A 770 14.97 43.50 21.56
C ASP A 770 15.90 42.51 20.85
N LYS A 771 15.63 41.21 20.97
CA LYS A 771 16.41 40.12 20.36
C LYS A 771 15.64 39.38 19.26
N ASP A 772 14.43 39.82 18.94
CA ASP A 772 13.69 39.29 17.79
C ASP A 772 14.37 39.75 16.49
N ARG A 773 14.69 38.79 15.63
CA ARG A 773 15.31 39.02 14.32
C ARG A 773 14.31 38.72 13.19
N SER A 774 13.02 38.65 13.51
CA SER A 774 11.98 38.33 12.53
C SER A 774 11.84 39.34 11.39
N THR A 775 12.36 40.57 11.57
CA THR A 775 12.40 41.63 10.54
C THR A 775 13.69 41.65 9.72
N VAL A 776 14.66 40.79 10.06
CA VAL A 776 15.97 40.75 9.41
C VAL A 776 15.91 39.86 8.18
N ARG A 777 16.31 40.41 7.02
CA ARG A 777 16.35 39.70 5.74
C ARG A 777 17.77 39.63 5.22
N TYR A 778 18.05 38.58 4.45
CA TYR A 778 19.31 38.46 3.74
C TYR A 778 18.99 38.30 2.26
N LEU A 779 19.69 39.05 1.41
CA LEU A 779 19.50 39.00 -0.04
C LEU A 779 20.81 38.66 -0.72
N VAL A 780 20.71 38.04 -1.90
CA VAL A 780 21.86 37.80 -2.78
C VAL A 780 21.92 38.89 -3.82
N VAL A 781 23.00 39.67 -3.81
CA VAL A 781 23.28 40.73 -4.78
C VAL A 781 23.80 40.07 -6.06
N GLU A 782 22.95 40.04 -7.08
CA GLU A 782 23.18 39.34 -8.34
C GLU A 782 24.54 39.66 -9.00
N PRO A 783 24.96 40.93 -9.17
CA PRO A 783 26.25 41.27 -9.78
C PRO A 783 27.48 40.75 -9.03
N LYS A 784 27.33 40.36 -7.77
CA LYS A 784 28.42 39.93 -6.89
C LYS A 784 28.49 38.41 -6.73
N CYS A 785 27.47 37.67 -7.18
CA CYS A 785 27.34 36.25 -6.89
C CYS A 785 27.95 35.37 -7.99
N GLU A 786 29.05 34.68 -7.67
CA GLU A 786 29.67 33.68 -8.56
C GLU A 786 28.95 32.33 -8.63
N LYS A 787 27.70 32.26 -8.15
CA LYS A 787 26.84 31.07 -8.33
C LYS A 787 27.47 29.78 -7.82
N CYS A 788 28.26 29.85 -6.74
CA CYS A 788 29.06 28.74 -6.19
C CYS A 788 28.31 27.84 -5.18
N GLY A 789 27.20 28.32 -4.62
CA GLY A 789 26.33 27.55 -3.73
C GLY A 789 26.82 27.36 -2.31
N LEU A 790 27.90 28.04 -1.90
CA LEU A 790 28.46 27.90 -0.55
C LEU A 790 27.45 28.33 0.53
N CYS A 791 26.74 29.44 0.31
CA CYS A 791 25.69 29.90 1.22
C CYS A 791 24.57 28.87 1.41
N TRP A 792 24.18 28.17 0.33
CA TRP A 792 23.22 27.08 0.37
C TRP A 792 23.76 25.88 1.14
N LYS A 793 24.97 25.40 0.81
CA LYS A 793 25.61 24.25 1.48
C LYS A 793 25.83 24.45 2.98
N LYS A 794 26.09 25.69 3.40
CA LYS A 794 26.37 26.04 4.80
C LYS A 794 25.13 26.47 5.57
N CYS A 795 23.98 26.64 4.89
CA CYS A 795 22.74 27.05 5.54
C CYS A 795 22.29 25.99 6.57
N PRO A 796 22.10 26.35 7.85
CA PRO A 796 21.70 25.39 8.88
C PRO A 796 20.17 25.18 8.94
N VAL A 797 19.41 25.93 8.13
CA VAL A 797 17.95 25.86 8.08
C VAL A 797 17.52 25.26 6.75
N PRO A 798 17.00 24.01 6.73
CA PRO A 798 16.53 23.38 5.52
C PRO A 798 15.48 24.26 4.79
N GLY A 799 15.67 24.45 3.49
CA GLY A 799 14.76 25.23 2.65
C GLY A 799 14.88 26.76 2.77
N ALA A 800 15.72 27.30 3.66
CA ALA A 800 15.91 28.75 3.78
C ALA A 800 16.68 29.35 2.61
N ILE A 801 17.47 28.55 1.89
CA ILE A 801 18.18 28.97 0.67
C ILE A 801 17.88 27.94 -0.41
N SER A 802 17.66 28.39 -1.63
CA SER A 802 17.63 27.54 -2.84
C SER A 802 18.78 27.92 -3.76
N TRP A 803 19.46 26.94 -4.33
CA TRP A 803 20.58 27.17 -5.25
C TRP A 803 20.78 25.95 -6.17
N ARG A 804 21.26 26.20 -7.40
CA ARG A 804 21.71 25.16 -8.35
C ARG A 804 23.08 25.51 -8.90
N LYS A 805 23.84 24.49 -9.32
CA LYS A 805 25.17 24.66 -9.92
C LYS A 805 25.09 25.60 -11.12
N GLY A 806 25.71 26.77 -11.02
CA GLY A 806 25.71 27.79 -12.08
C GLY A 806 24.52 28.77 -12.05
N GLU A 807 23.69 28.76 -11.00
CA GLU A 807 22.59 29.72 -10.78
C GLU A 807 22.81 30.58 -9.52
N LEU A 808 22.12 31.72 -9.43
CA LEU A 808 22.11 32.56 -8.24
C LEU A 808 21.47 31.82 -7.07
N ALA A 809 22.02 32.00 -5.87
CA ALA A 809 21.34 31.55 -4.67
C ALA A 809 20.19 32.50 -4.34
N PHE A 810 19.06 31.98 -3.87
CA PHE A 810 17.93 32.77 -3.41
C PHE A 810 17.62 32.43 -1.96
N ILE A 811 17.46 33.45 -1.12
CA ILE A 811 17.17 33.31 0.31
C ILE A 811 15.68 33.55 0.51
N HIS A 812 14.98 32.58 1.09
CA HIS A 812 13.54 32.62 1.30
C HIS A 812 13.21 33.32 2.61
N ASP A 813 12.73 34.56 2.51
CA ASP A 813 12.37 35.42 3.65
C ASP A 813 11.27 34.86 4.55
N ASP A 814 10.49 33.87 4.11
CA ASP A 814 9.42 33.19 4.87
C ASP A 814 9.89 31.88 5.54
N VAL A 815 11.10 31.39 5.19
CA VAL A 815 11.76 30.24 5.85
C VAL A 815 13.02 30.62 6.65
N CYS A 816 13.78 31.63 6.24
CA CYS A 816 14.99 32.12 6.90
C CYS A 816 14.79 32.47 8.39
N VAL A 817 15.65 31.99 9.30
CA VAL A 817 15.61 32.36 10.74
C VAL A 817 16.54 33.53 11.08
N ALA A 818 17.02 34.25 10.06
CA ALA A 818 17.94 35.37 10.17
C ALA A 818 19.26 35.06 10.90
N CYS A 819 19.82 33.85 10.73
CA CYS A 819 21.04 33.43 11.42
C CYS A 819 22.35 34.05 10.91
N GLY A 820 22.39 34.59 9.67
CA GLY A 820 23.58 35.23 9.11
C GLY A 820 24.67 34.30 8.55
N ARG A 821 24.56 32.98 8.73
CA ARG A 821 25.57 32.01 8.28
C ARG A 821 25.82 32.01 6.77
N CYS A 822 24.84 32.45 5.99
CA CYS A 822 24.98 32.63 4.55
C CYS A 822 25.95 33.75 4.17
N VAL A 823 26.06 34.79 5.01
CA VAL A 823 27.04 35.87 4.86
C VAL A 823 28.43 35.35 5.18
N GLU A 824 28.59 34.66 6.31
CA GLU A 824 29.87 34.04 6.71
C GLU A 824 30.39 33.04 5.66
N ALA A 825 29.48 32.27 5.06
CA ALA A 825 29.81 31.30 4.03
C ALA A 825 30.11 31.93 2.65
N CYS A 826 29.73 33.19 2.44
CA CYS A 826 30.03 33.90 1.20
C CYS A 826 31.47 34.43 1.25
N PRO A 827 32.36 34.01 0.33
CA PRO A 827 33.72 34.52 0.32
C PRO A 827 33.78 36.05 0.27
N GLU A 828 34.65 36.65 1.09
CA GLU A 828 34.77 38.11 1.25
C GLU A 828 35.00 38.83 -0.09
N LYS A 829 35.81 38.24 -0.98
CA LYS A 829 36.06 38.78 -2.33
C LYS A 829 34.80 38.98 -3.18
N PHE A 830 33.71 38.28 -2.86
CA PHE A 830 32.43 38.42 -3.54
C PHE A 830 31.48 39.31 -2.74
N GLY A 831 31.36 39.05 -1.42
CA GLY A 831 30.44 39.79 -0.56
C GLY A 831 28.99 39.82 -1.10
N ALA A 832 28.55 38.72 -1.72
CA ALA A 832 27.32 38.65 -2.48
C ALA A 832 26.06 38.54 -1.62
N VAL A 833 26.17 38.11 -0.37
CA VAL A 833 25.03 38.00 0.55
C VAL A 833 25.04 39.19 1.50
N VAL A 834 24.00 40.01 1.44
CA VAL A 834 23.89 41.24 2.23
C VAL A 834 22.72 41.18 3.19
N LEU A 835 22.91 41.80 4.35
CA LEU A 835 21.87 42.03 5.36
C LEU A 835 21.00 43.23 4.93
N VAL A 836 19.68 43.07 4.98
CA VAL A 836 18.70 44.14 4.77
C VAL A 836 17.81 44.20 6.01
N ASP A 837 17.86 45.31 6.74
CA ASP A 837 17.03 45.55 7.93
C ASP A 837 15.84 46.43 7.54
N ASP A 838 14.63 45.87 7.62
CA ASP A 838 13.39 46.61 7.33
C ASP A 838 13.14 47.77 8.32
N ARG A 839 13.89 47.87 9.43
CA ARG A 839 13.80 49.01 10.37
C ARG A 839 14.31 50.35 9.81
N ARG A 840 14.87 50.39 8.61
CA ARG A 840 15.45 51.60 7.98
C ARG A 840 14.88 51.97 6.61
N VAL A 841 13.81 51.33 6.13
CA VAL A 841 13.34 51.51 4.74
C VAL A 841 12.27 52.62 4.59
N ASP A 842 11.86 53.30 5.67
CA ASP A 842 10.90 54.41 5.58
C ASP A 842 11.52 55.79 5.28
N ASP A 843 12.85 55.96 5.28
CA ASP A 843 13.46 57.31 5.16
C ASP A 843 14.19 57.62 3.83
N ASP A 844 14.42 56.64 2.95
CA ASP A 844 15.20 56.85 1.71
C ASP A 844 14.51 56.31 0.43
N ARG A 845 13.22 56.61 0.27
CA ARG A 845 12.53 56.55 -1.04
C ARG A 845 12.03 57.92 -1.49
N ARG A 846 12.94 58.91 -1.51
CA ARG A 846 12.91 60.02 -2.47
C ARG A 846 14.02 59.86 -3.49
#